data_AF-A0A368JGS2-F1
#
_entry.id   AF-A0A368JGS2-F1
#
_cell.length_a   1.000
_cell.length_b   1.000
_cell.length_c   1.000
_cell.angle_alpha   90.00
_cell.angle_beta   90.00
_cell.angle_gamma   90.00
#
_symmetry.space_group_name_H-M   'P 1'
#
loop_
_entity.id
_entity.type
_entity.pdbx_description
1 polymer ?
#
loop_
_entity_poly.entity_id
_entity_poly.type
_entity_poly.pdbx_seq_one_letter_code
_entity_poly.pdbx_strand_id
1 'polypeptide(L)'
;MKKNILSACLIGTLIAGTVNLNPANAQAKTGKSFSGIYPHLAMYNNEGECGTGAVVPWAGKLWAVTYGPHLPFGSSDKLYEITPDLKQIVHAESIGGTPANRMIHPESNQLFIGPYAIDAKGTVRVISPNIMPGRHTGNARHLTDPKGKIYFGTMEEGFYEVDVKTLTPTLLYEDGNVKTKKGADESNNHAGALLPGAHGKGLYSGQGVLVYSNNGEPGPQALKQFDIEAGSLSEWNGKDWKVVRRNQFVEVTGPGGIYGNKNPATDPIWATGWDHKSVLMAVRDAGKWSFFRLPKASHSYDGAHGWNTEWPRIRDVGTAQKPDYLMTMHGLFWRFPGQFSSKNSAGIRPRSAYLKVIGDYTRWNDQLVFGCDDSAQKEFLNKRKAKGDIEGPGQSNSNLWFTSTSLPDQLGPNTAEGAVWLNEAVKAAETSEPFLFAGWPNRSAWIQNHGDADVSFTFEVDKTGNGSWTTLKTVSVGAKKAAHVEFAANETGEWIRIKPSQATHATAHFFYSANDSRTATPNALFAGLSPVSSATTAGGLIYGLGENRRVLGMAALDYTDGKATEVGYYELDGNMKLVRKEDDKAMAFIQSKFAIPQKAVTVDESSILVVDDKGRRWRLPLGNDAYTNLTNQAALRICREVATERDLFNAHGTFYELPAENADGYAKIRPVSSHNLRINDYASYRGLLIMTGLDPKLSAQNDHIVVSDDKKAAVWAGAIDDLWKLGKPTGHGGPWKNATVKASEPSDPFLIGFYDQRSMQLSHKSTSPVTFTMEVDPVGNGPWMTYQEVTVKPGQTFSHTFPKGFQARWIRFKSNKDCEATAFFQYK
;
A
#
# COMPACT_ATOMS: atom_id res chain seq x y z
N MET A 1 64.55 -36.98 -33.84
CA MET A 1 64.28 -38.15 -34.72
C MET A 1 62.81 -38.51 -34.54
N LYS A 2 61.92 -38.33 -35.53
CA LYS A 2 61.47 -39.37 -36.51
C LYS A 2 60.94 -40.62 -35.77
N LYS A 3 59.70 -41.12 -35.85
CA LYS A 3 58.63 -41.25 -36.87
C LYS A 3 57.31 -41.61 -36.13
N ASN A 4 56.10 -41.15 -36.47
CA ASN A 4 55.17 -41.55 -37.54
C ASN A 4 54.89 -43.06 -37.70
N ILE A 5 53.65 -43.49 -37.43
CA ILE A 5 52.91 -44.50 -38.23
C ILE A 5 51.47 -44.00 -38.45
N LEU A 6 51.04 -44.11 -39.71
CA LEU A 6 49.79 -43.70 -40.32
C LEU A 6 48.66 -44.73 -40.18
N SER A 7 47.43 -44.20 -40.12
CA SER A 7 46.21 -44.54 -40.89
C SER A 7 45.60 -45.94 -40.91
N ALA A 8 44.30 -46.00 -40.56
CA ALA A 8 43.27 -46.50 -41.47
C ALA A 8 41.90 -45.85 -41.16
N CYS A 9 41.38 -45.08 -42.11
CA CYS A 9 40.01 -44.59 -42.17
C CYS A 9 39.05 -45.72 -42.56
N LEU A 10 37.84 -45.76 -41.99
CA LEU A 10 36.67 -46.16 -42.75
C LEU A 10 35.45 -45.32 -42.37
N ILE A 11 34.73 -44.94 -43.43
CA ILE A 11 33.68 -43.93 -43.53
C ILE A 11 32.34 -44.54 -43.08
N GLY A 12 31.56 -43.77 -42.31
CA GLY A 12 30.18 -44.08 -41.96
C GLY A 12 29.41 -42.79 -41.67
N THR A 13 28.70 -42.31 -42.68
CA THR A 13 27.94 -41.05 -42.79
C THR A 13 26.68 -40.95 -41.91
N LEU A 14 26.39 -39.70 -41.51
CA LEU A 14 25.08 -39.07 -41.25
C LEU A 14 24.14 -39.68 -40.19
N ILE A 15 23.91 -38.93 -39.09
CA ILE A 15 22.67 -38.19 -38.77
C ILE A 15 23.04 -37.22 -37.63
N ALA A 16 23.33 -35.96 -37.98
CA ALA A 16 23.39 -34.86 -37.02
C ALA A 16 22.04 -34.13 -37.11
N GLY A 17 21.15 -34.43 -36.17
CA GLY A 17 19.97 -33.61 -35.92
C GLY A 17 20.42 -32.24 -35.40
N THR A 18 20.20 -31.21 -36.20
CA THR A 18 20.38 -29.82 -35.83
C THR A 18 19.39 -29.46 -34.72
N VAL A 19 19.86 -29.47 -33.47
CA VAL A 19 19.18 -28.75 -32.40
C VAL A 19 19.44 -27.26 -32.65
N ASN A 20 18.47 -26.60 -33.28
CA ASN A 20 18.40 -25.14 -33.33
C ASN A 20 18.21 -24.60 -31.91
N LEU A 21 19.30 -24.44 -31.17
CA LEU A 21 19.39 -23.47 -30.09
C LEU A 21 19.40 -22.10 -30.76
N ASN A 22 18.22 -21.49 -30.92
CA ASN A 22 18.14 -20.06 -31.19
C ASN A 22 18.65 -19.36 -29.92
N PRO A 23 19.82 -18.69 -29.92
CA PRO A 23 20.06 -17.67 -28.92
C PRO A 23 19.00 -16.60 -29.18
N ALA A 24 18.09 -16.39 -28.23
CA ALA A 24 17.24 -15.22 -28.25
C ALA A 24 18.17 -14.01 -28.25
N ASN A 25 18.38 -13.40 -29.42
CA ASN A 25 18.99 -12.09 -29.54
C ASN A 25 18.21 -11.18 -28.61
N ALA A 26 18.85 -10.72 -27.53
CA ALA A 26 18.32 -9.68 -26.66
C ALA A 26 18.28 -8.39 -27.49
N GLN A 27 17.21 -8.22 -28.26
CA GLN A 27 16.93 -7.01 -29.01
C GLN A 27 16.74 -5.88 -27.99
N ALA A 28 17.42 -4.74 -28.20
CA ALA A 28 17.44 -3.63 -27.27
C ALA A 28 16.01 -3.21 -26.88
N LYS A 29 15.72 -3.18 -25.58
CA LYS A 29 14.45 -2.65 -25.06
C LYS A 29 14.29 -1.23 -25.58
N THR A 30 13.20 -0.97 -26.30
CA THR A 30 12.93 0.37 -26.84
C THR A 30 12.20 1.21 -25.78
N GLY A 31 12.66 2.45 -25.55
CA GLY A 31 12.04 3.41 -24.62
C GLY A 31 12.82 3.65 -23.31
N LYS A 32 12.86 4.92 -22.87
CA LYS A 32 13.52 5.33 -21.62
C LYS A 32 12.72 4.80 -20.41
N SER A 33 13.41 4.22 -19.42
CA SER A 33 12.80 3.79 -18.16
C SER A 33 13.36 4.58 -16.98
N PHE A 34 12.51 4.80 -15.98
CA PHE A 34 12.86 5.38 -14.70
C PHE A 34 12.40 4.40 -13.61
N SER A 35 13.36 3.78 -12.92
CA SER A 35 13.08 2.79 -11.88
C SER A 35 12.13 1.66 -12.31
N GLY A 36 12.25 1.21 -13.57
CA GLY A 36 11.44 0.13 -14.11
C GLY A 36 10.07 0.55 -14.64
N ILE A 37 9.75 1.84 -14.64
CA ILE A 37 8.53 2.39 -15.23
C ILE A 37 8.87 2.95 -16.61
N TYR A 38 8.05 2.62 -17.61
CA TYR A 38 8.22 3.05 -19.00
C TYR A 38 7.12 4.06 -19.35
N PRO A 39 7.40 5.36 -19.46
CA PRO A 39 6.37 6.39 -19.63
C PRO A 39 5.52 6.24 -20.90
N HIS A 40 6.06 5.59 -21.94
CA HIS A 40 5.35 5.31 -23.17
C HIS A 40 4.29 4.20 -23.03
N LEU A 41 4.32 3.41 -21.95
CA LEU A 41 3.32 2.39 -21.65
C LEU A 41 2.15 2.91 -20.79
N ALA A 42 2.16 4.19 -20.42
CA ALA A 42 1.09 4.75 -19.59
C ALA A 42 -0.28 4.65 -20.28
N MET A 43 -1.27 4.19 -19.51
CA MET A 43 -2.64 3.92 -19.94
C MET A 43 -3.56 5.01 -19.38
N TYR A 44 -4.50 5.49 -20.20
CA TYR A 44 -5.36 6.64 -19.92
C TYR A 44 -6.80 6.30 -20.29
N ASN A 45 -7.74 6.85 -19.55
CA ASN A 45 -9.17 6.84 -19.82
C ASN A 45 -9.76 8.25 -19.62
N ASN A 46 -11.08 8.41 -19.74
CA ASN A 46 -11.82 9.67 -19.65
C ASN A 46 -12.55 9.82 -18.30
N GLU A 47 -12.36 8.88 -17.39
CA GLU A 47 -13.13 8.77 -16.17
C GLU A 47 -12.31 9.19 -14.94
N GLY A 48 -12.96 9.20 -13.77
CA GLY A 48 -12.39 9.75 -12.54
C GLY A 48 -11.18 9.00 -11.97
N GLU A 49 -10.94 7.78 -12.42
CA GLU A 49 -9.87 6.86 -12.01
C GLU A 49 -9.49 6.01 -13.22
N CYS A 50 -8.24 5.57 -13.31
CA CYS A 50 -7.74 4.68 -14.36
C CYS A 50 -6.78 3.70 -13.72
N GLY A 51 -7.27 2.66 -13.07
CA GLY A 51 -6.43 1.64 -12.44
C GLY A 51 -6.19 0.45 -13.37
N THR A 52 -5.12 -0.33 -13.11
CA THR A 52 -4.89 -1.61 -13.80
C THR A 52 -5.62 -2.73 -13.09
N GLY A 53 -6.68 -3.28 -13.69
CA GLY A 53 -7.53 -4.29 -13.05
C GLY A 53 -6.93 -5.70 -13.06
N ALA A 54 -6.18 -6.02 -14.12
CA ALA A 54 -5.49 -7.30 -14.25
C ALA A 54 -4.27 -7.19 -15.16
N VAL A 55 -3.24 -8.00 -14.90
CA VAL A 55 -2.06 -8.17 -15.75
C VAL A 55 -1.72 -9.65 -15.90
N VAL A 56 -1.72 -10.18 -17.13
CA VAL A 56 -1.62 -11.63 -17.38
C VAL A 56 -0.70 -11.95 -18.56
N PRO A 57 0.33 -12.81 -18.40
CA PRO A 57 1.07 -13.36 -19.52
C PRO A 57 0.23 -14.41 -20.26
N TRP A 58 -0.01 -14.21 -21.54
CA TRP A 58 -0.77 -15.14 -22.36
C TRP A 58 -0.38 -15.03 -23.84
N ALA A 59 -0.33 -16.16 -24.54
CA ALA A 59 0.04 -16.23 -25.96
C ALA A 59 1.38 -15.52 -26.31
N GLY A 60 2.36 -15.57 -25.40
CA GLY A 60 3.69 -14.94 -25.59
C GLY A 60 3.70 -13.41 -25.45
N LYS A 61 2.60 -12.82 -24.98
CA LYS A 61 2.43 -11.39 -24.75
C LYS A 61 2.05 -11.14 -23.29
N LEU A 62 2.13 -9.88 -22.88
CA LEU A 62 1.58 -9.42 -21.62
C LEU A 62 0.27 -8.68 -21.90
N TRP A 63 -0.82 -9.10 -21.26
CA TRP A 63 -2.12 -8.46 -21.39
C TRP A 63 -2.42 -7.63 -20.16
N ALA A 64 -2.96 -6.43 -20.34
CA ALA A 64 -3.42 -5.58 -19.26
C ALA A 64 -4.80 -5.00 -19.58
N VAL A 65 -5.64 -4.82 -18.58
CA VAL A 65 -6.95 -4.16 -18.71
C VAL A 65 -7.03 -3.02 -17.70
N THR A 66 -7.46 -1.85 -18.16
CA THR A 66 -7.75 -0.74 -17.24
C THR A 66 -9.21 -0.73 -16.79
N TYR A 67 -9.48 0.01 -15.73
CA TYR A 67 -10.82 0.23 -15.24
C TYR A 67 -11.05 1.68 -14.79
N GLY A 68 -12.29 2.13 -14.90
CA GLY A 68 -12.79 3.38 -14.33
C GLY A 68 -13.65 3.16 -13.07
N PRO A 69 -14.00 4.24 -12.34
CA PRO A 69 -14.72 4.14 -11.08
C PRO A 69 -16.21 3.85 -11.34
N HIS A 70 -16.70 2.73 -10.80
CA HIS A 70 -18.12 2.34 -10.83
C HIS A 70 -18.81 2.32 -12.23
N LEU A 71 -18.26 1.57 -13.20
CA LEU A 71 -18.75 1.52 -14.58
C LEU A 71 -19.27 0.12 -14.98
N PRO A 72 -20.49 -0.25 -14.58
CA PRO A 72 -21.07 -1.56 -14.86
C PRO A 72 -21.53 -1.77 -16.32
N PHE A 73 -21.60 -0.71 -17.14
CA PHE A 73 -22.16 -0.74 -18.49
C PHE A 73 -21.15 -0.35 -19.60
N GLY A 74 -19.85 -0.46 -19.32
CA GLY A 74 -18.79 -0.07 -20.23
C GLY A 74 -18.26 1.36 -20.00
N SER A 75 -17.13 1.68 -20.64
CA SER A 75 -16.42 2.95 -20.45
C SER A 75 -15.40 3.21 -21.57
N SER A 76 -14.56 4.24 -21.42
CA SER A 76 -13.44 4.49 -22.31
C SER A 76 -12.20 3.62 -22.04
N ASP A 77 -12.19 2.84 -20.96
CA ASP A 77 -11.12 1.91 -20.59
C ASP A 77 -10.81 0.87 -21.68
N LYS A 78 -9.57 0.37 -21.65
CA LYS A 78 -9.03 -0.42 -22.77
C LYS A 78 -8.43 -1.75 -22.34
N LEU A 79 -8.44 -2.67 -23.29
CA LEU A 79 -7.60 -3.86 -23.30
C LEU A 79 -6.30 -3.54 -24.05
N TYR A 80 -5.18 -3.85 -23.41
CA TYR A 80 -3.84 -3.62 -23.91
C TYR A 80 -3.11 -4.95 -24.09
N GLU A 81 -2.40 -5.07 -25.20
CA GLU A 81 -1.37 -6.09 -25.42
C GLU A 81 -0.01 -5.40 -25.43
N ILE A 82 0.94 -5.97 -24.70
CA ILE A 82 2.33 -5.51 -24.64
C ILE A 82 3.22 -6.64 -25.16
N THR A 83 4.00 -6.33 -26.19
CA THR A 83 4.94 -7.25 -26.80
C THR A 83 6.25 -7.33 -26.02
N PRO A 84 7.07 -8.40 -26.18
CA PRO A 84 8.36 -8.52 -25.49
C PRO A 84 9.34 -7.34 -25.69
N ASP A 85 9.24 -6.64 -26.82
CA ASP A 85 10.00 -5.42 -27.15
C ASP A 85 9.37 -4.12 -26.59
N LEU A 86 8.36 -4.25 -25.72
CA LEU A 86 7.63 -3.17 -25.03
C LEU A 86 6.84 -2.26 -25.97
N LYS A 87 6.32 -2.81 -27.08
CA LYS A 87 5.31 -2.13 -27.90
C LYS A 87 3.93 -2.35 -27.28
N GLN A 88 3.21 -1.26 -27.04
CA GLN A 88 1.81 -1.31 -26.60
C GLN A 88 0.87 -1.30 -27.80
N ILE A 89 -0.11 -2.19 -27.78
CA ILE A 89 -1.19 -2.30 -28.76
C ILE A 89 -2.50 -2.12 -28.00
N VAL A 90 -3.30 -1.16 -28.43
CA VAL A 90 -4.65 -0.91 -27.89
C VAL A 90 -5.65 -1.65 -28.77
N HIS A 91 -6.42 -2.57 -28.19
CA HIS A 91 -7.36 -3.40 -28.93
C HIS A 91 -8.65 -2.64 -29.25
N ALA A 92 -9.13 -2.74 -30.49
CA ALA A 92 -10.31 -2.03 -30.98
C ALA A 92 -11.61 -2.59 -30.40
N GLU A 93 -11.55 -3.83 -29.92
CA GLU A 93 -12.59 -4.58 -29.22
C GLU A 93 -12.92 -4.01 -27.83
N SER A 94 -12.12 -3.05 -27.36
CA SER A 94 -12.26 -2.48 -26.01
C SER A 94 -13.61 -1.79 -25.80
N ILE A 95 -14.36 -2.29 -24.81
CA ILE A 95 -15.67 -1.76 -24.36
C ILE A 95 -15.64 -1.19 -22.93
N GLY A 96 -14.48 -1.20 -22.29
CA GLY A 96 -14.24 -0.66 -20.95
C GLY A 96 -15.05 -1.32 -19.82
N GLY A 97 -15.38 -0.53 -18.81
CA GLY A 97 -16.10 -0.91 -17.58
C GLY A 97 -15.22 -0.85 -16.34
N THR A 98 -15.63 -1.55 -15.28
CA THR A 98 -14.80 -1.77 -14.08
C THR A 98 -14.35 -3.24 -13.91
N PRO A 99 -13.50 -3.79 -14.81
CA PRO A 99 -13.01 -5.16 -14.68
C PRO A 99 -11.78 -5.28 -13.78
N ALA A 100 -11.75 -6.33 -12.96
CA ALA A 100 -10.56 -6.81 -12.23
C ALA A 100 -10.45 -8.35 -12.20
N ASN A 101 -11.40 -9.02 -12.87
CA ASN A 101 -11.43 -10.45 -13.05
C ASN A 101 -10.44 -10.89 -14.14
N ARG A 102 -9.83 -12.06 -13.92
CA ARG A 102 -9.04 -12.77 -14.91
C ARG A 102 -8.92 -14.23 -14.53
N MET A 103 -8.85 -15.09 -15.55
CA MET A 103 -8.59 -16.51 -15.40
C MET A 103 -8.03 -17.06 -16.71
N ILE A 104 -6.93 -17.81 -16.65
CA ILE A 104 -6.54 -18.67 -17.76
C ILE A 104 -7.32 -19.96 -17.59
N HIS A 105 -8.34 -20.18 -18.41
CA HIS A 105 -9.24 -21.32 -18.31
C HIS A 105 -8.66 -22.54 -19.04
N PRO A 106 -8.15 -23.56 -18.31
CA PRO A 106 -7.40 -24.66 -18.94
C PRO A 106 -8.22 -25.45 -19.94
N GLU A 107 -9.50 -25.71 -19.64
CA GLU A 107 -10.37 -26.59 -20.42
C GLU A 107 -10.71 -26.02 -21.80
N SER A 108 -10.80 -24.69 -21.90
CA SER A 108 -11.06 -24.02 -23.17
C SER A 108 -9.80 -23.46 -23.84
N ASN A 109 -8.66 -23.48 -23.15
CA ASN A 109 -7.40 -22.89 -23.60
C ASN A 109 -7.57 -21.40 -24.00
N GLN A 110 -8.20 -20.63 -23.12
CA GLN A 110 -8.47 -19.20 -23.32
C GLN A 110 -8.10 -18.41 -22.06
N LEU A 111 -7.64 -17.18 -22.24
CA LEU A 111 -7.59 -16.17 -21.20
C LEU A 111 -8.94 -15.43 -21.17
N PHE A 112 -9.63 -15.49 -20.05
CA PHE A 112 -10.72 -14.57 -19.73
C PHE A 112 -10.16 -13.42 -18.90
N ILE A 113 -10.33 -12.18 -19.34
CA ILE A 113 -9.85 -10.97 -18.66
C ILE A 113 -10.88 -9.86 -18.87
N GLY A 114 -11.46 -9.32 -17.80
CA GLY A 114 -12.62 -8.43 -17.98
C GLY A 114 -13.76 -9.10 -18.74
N PRO A 115 -14.42 -8.38 -19.65
CA PRO A 115 -15.45 -8.93 -20.54
C PRO A 115 -14.87 -9.65 -21.79
N TYR A 116 -13.56 -9.90 -21.83
CA TYR A 116 -12.88 -10.43 -23.01
C TYR A 116 -12.50 -11.91 -22.85
N ALA A 117 -12.63 -12.67 -23.94
CA ALA A 117 -12.10 -14.02 -24.07
C ALA A 117 -11.06 -14.04 -25.20
N ILE A 118 -9.83 -14.45 -24.87
CA ILE A 118 -8.67 -14.39 -25.74
C ILE A 118 -8.15 -15.80 -25.97
N ASP A 119 -8.17 -16.26 -27.22
CA ASP A 119 -7.68 -17.61 -27.55
C ASP A 119 -6.14 -17.71 -27.51
N ALA A 120 -5.60 -18.92 -27.69
CA ALA A 120 -4.16 -19.16 -27.70
C ALA A 120 -3.41 -18.51 -28.88
N LYS A 121 -4.11 -17.97 -29.87
CA LYS A 121 -3.55 -17.20 -30.99
C LYS A 121 -3.61 -15.69 -30.75
N GLY A 122 -4.22 -15.25 -29.65
CA GLY A 122 -4.41 -13.83 -29.33
C GLY A 122 -5.68 -13.22 -29.94
N THR A 123 -6.60 -14.02 -30.48
CA THR A 123 -7.87 -13.52 -31.04
C THR A 123 -8.80 -13.10 -29.90
N VAL A 124 -9.23 -11.84 -29.90
CA VAL A 124 -10.09 -11.26 -28.87
C VAL A 124 -11.57 -11.42 -29.25
N ARG A 125 -12.39 -11.86 -28.30
CA ARG A 125 -13.86 -11.87 -28.39
C ARG A 125 -14.45 -11.19 -27.16
N VAL A 126 -15.62 -10.57 -27.33
CA VAL A 126 -16.20 -9.66 -26.34
C VAL A 126 -17.55 -10.18 -25.85
N ILE A 127 -17.78 -10.13 -24.54
CA ILE A 127 -19.10 -10.29 -23.92
C ILE A 127 -19.70 -8.89 -23.75
N SER A 128 -20.83 -8.62 -24.41
CA SER A 128 -21.46 -7.30 -24.35
C SER A 128 -22.01 -6.97 -22.95
N PRO A 129 -21.83 -5.74 -22.45
CA PRO A 129 -22.42 -5.32 -21.17
C PRO A 129 -23.96 -5.30 -21.21
N ASN A 130 -24.57 -5.34 -22.40
CA ASN A 130 -26.03 -5.44 -22.54
C ASN A 130 -26.59 -6.80 -22.13
N ILE A 131 -25.77 -7.86 -22.22
CA ILE A 131 -26.18 -9.24 -21.87
C ILE A 131 -25.52 -9.74 -20.57
N MET A 132 -24.43 -9.11 -20.13
CA MET A 132 -23.75 -9.39 -18.87
C MET A 132 -23.28 -8.10 -18.19
N PRO A 133 -24.20 -7.25 -17.71
CA PRO A 133 -23.85 -6.02 -17.03
C PRO A 133 -23.17 -6.28 -15.68
N GLY A 134 -22.41 -5.31 -15.22
CA GLY A 134 -21.80 -5.29 -13.90
C GLY A 134 -20.29 -5.07 -13.92
N ARG A 135 -19.75 -4.79 -12.74
CA ARG A 135 -18.31 -4.57 -12.53
C ARG A 135 -17.63 -5.91 -12.30
N HIS A 136 -17.09 -6.55 -13.33
CA HIS A 136 -16.58 -7.93 -13.24
C HIS A 136 -15.39 -8.02 -12.28
N THR A 137 -15.56 -8.74 -11.16
CA THR A 137 -14.59 -8.74 -10.04
C THR A 137 -13.80 -10.05 -9.95
N GLY A 138 -14.40 -11.18 -10.32
CA GLY A 138 -13.70 -12.48 -10.33
C GLY A 138 -14.28 -13.48 -11.32
N ASN A 139 -13.45 -14.45 -11.70
CA ASN A 139 -13.80 -15.60 -12.53
C ASN A 139 -13.46 -16.89 -11.78
N ALA A 140 -14.25 -17.94 -11.96
CA ALA A 140 -13.99 -19.23 -11.33
C ALA A 140 -14.34 -20.41 -12.25
N ARG A 141 -13.65 -21.55 -12.06
CA ARG A 141 -14.02 -22.81 -12.73
C ARG A 141 -15.43 -23.21 -12.35
N HIS A 142 -16.19 -23.72 -13.31
CA HIS A 142 -17.55 -24.16 -13.03
C HIS A 142 -17.56 -25.42 -12.14
N LEU A 143 -18.52 -25.53 -11.22
CA LEU A 143 -18.54 -26.60 -10.21
C LEU A 143 -18.82 -27.98 -10.81
N THR A 144 -19.73 -28.06 -11.79
CA THR A 144 -20.19 -29.33 -12.38
C THR A 144 -19.82 -29.53 -13.86
N ASP A 145 -19.84 -28.48 -14.69
CA ASP A 145 -19.37 -28.47 -16.08
C ASP A 145 -18.21 -27.49 -16.36
N PRO A 146 -16.99 -27.75 -15.83
CA PRO A 146 -15.82 -26.90 -16.11
C PRO A 146 -15.32 -27.00 -17.56
N LYS A 147 -15.80 -27.95 -18.37
CA LYS A 147 -15.40 -28.07 -19.77
C LYS A 147 -16.16 -27.11 -20.67
N GLY A 148 -17.46 -26.94 -20.42
CA GLY A 148 -18.35 -26.08 -21.19
C GLY A 148 -18.47 -24.67 -20.63
N LYS A 149 -18.28 -24.49 -19.31
CA LYS A 149 -18.67 -23.25 -18.62
C LYS A 149 -17.60 -22.68 -17.69
N ILE A 150 -17.72 -21.38 -17.46
CA ILE A 150 -16.96 -20.60 -16.47
C ILE A 150 -17.93 -19.71 -15.69
N TYR A 151 -17.64 -19.43 -14.42
CA TYR A 151 -18.41 -18.44 -13.64
C TYR A 151 -17.79 -17.05 -13.71
N PHE A 152 -18.66 -16.05 -13.80
CA PHE A 152 -18.35 -14.63 -13.61
C PHE A 152 -19.08 -14.13 -12.37
N GLY A 153 -18.39 -13.31 -11.57
CA GLY A 153 -18.95 -12.58 -10.44
C GLY A 153 -18.68 -11.09 -10.59
N THR A 154 -19.63 -10.26 -10.18
CA THR A 154 -19.52 -8.79 -10.22
C THR A 154 -19.39 -8.20 -8.81
N MET A 155 -19.02 -6.92 -8.72
CA MET A 155 -18.91 -6.21 -7.44
C MET A 155 -20.27 -6.02 -6.74
N GLU A 156 -21.37 -5.98 -7.50
CA GLU A 156 -22.75 -5.81 -7.02
C GLU A 156 -23.55 -7.11 -7.13
N GLU A 157 -22.91 -8.24 -6.82
CA GLU A 157 -23.57 -9.55 -6.64
C GLU A 157 -24.28 -10.11 -7.89
N GLY A 158 -23.88 -9.67 -9.07
CA GLY A 158 -24.20 -10.31 -10.33
C GLY A 158 -23.39 -11.60 -10.49
N PHE A 159 -24.07 -12.73 -10.68
CA PHE A 159 -23.44 -14.03 -10.89
C PHE A 159 -23.97 -14.67 -12.17
N TYR A 160 -23.05 -15.11 -13.02
CA TYR A 160 -23.34 -15.69 -14.33
C TYR A 160 -22.54 -16.96 -14.54
N GLU A 161 -23.10 -17.92 -15.26
CA GLU A 161 -22.33 -18.96 -15.94
C GLU A 161 -22.24 -18.62 -17.44
N VAL A 162 -21.08 -18.78 -18.05
CA VAL A 162 -20.85 -18.41 -19.45
C VAL A 162 -20.37 -19.63 -20.22
N ASP A 163 -20.99 -19.91 -21.36
CA ASP A 163 -20.51 -20.93 -22.28
C ASP A 163 -19.19 -20.47 -22.94
N VAL A 164 -18.13 -21.23 -22.76
CA VAL A 164 -16.77 -20.82 -23.17
C VAL A 164 -16.56 -20.75 -24.69
N LYS A 165 -17.46 -21.37 -25.47
CA LYS A 165 -17.38 -21.40 -26.94
C LYS A 165 -18.19 -20.28 -27.57
N THR A 166 -19.41 -20.06 -27.12
CA THR A 166 -20.35 -19.07 -27.67
C THR A 166 -20.30 -17.72 -26.96
N LEU A 167 -19.76 -17.69 -25.73
CA LEU A 167 -19.79 -16.54 -24.82
C LEU A 167 -21.19 -16.09 -24.39
N THR A 168 -22.17 -17.01 -24.49
CA THR A 168 -23.54 -16.76 -24.04
C THR A 168 -23.63 -16.88 -22.52
N PRO A 169 -24.01 -15.82 -21.78
CA PRO A 169 -24.22 -15.88 -20.35
C PRO A 169 -25.59 -16.47 -20.01
N THR A 170 -25.65 -17.23 -18.91
CA THR A 170 -26.88 -17.59 -18.20
C THR A 170 -26.83 -16.92 -16.83
N LEU A 171 -27.86 -16.14 -16.52
CA LEU A 171 -27.98 -15.41 -15.27
C LEU A 171 -28.30 -16.35 -14.11
N LEU A 172 -27.50 -16.30 -13.04
CA LEU A 172 -27.79 -16.97 -11.78
C LEU A 172 -28.41 -15.99 -10.77
N TYR A 173 -27.81 -14.81 -10.65
CA TYR A 173 -28.26 -13.73 -9.78
C TYR A 173 -28.01 -12.38 -10.46
N GLU A 174 -29.01 -11.50 -10.43
CA GLU A 174 -28.98 -10.19 -11.10
C GLU A 174 -28.07 -9.18 -10.39
N ASP A 175 -27.21 -8.50 -11.16
CA ASP A 175 -26.36 -7.42 -10.67
C ASP A 175 -27.20 -6.25 -10.13
N GLY A 176 -26.84 -5.77 -8.93
CA GLY A 176 -27.57 -4.71 -8.24
C GLY A 176 -27.69 -3.41 -9.05
N ASN A 177 -26.74 -3.10 -9.95
CA ASN A 177 -26.78 -1.89 -10.78
C ASN A 177 -27.91 -1.89 -11.81
N VAL A 178 -28.46 -3.06 -12.15
CA VAL A 178 -29.61 -3.16 -13.07
C VAL A 178 -30.86 -2.58 -12.41
N LYS A 179 -31.02 -2.81 -11.10
CA LYS A 179 -32.18 -2.31 -10.33
C LYS A 179 -31.96 -0.92 -9.77
N THR A 180 -30.74 -0.61 -9.33
CA THR A 180 -30.43 0.63 -8.63
C THR A 180 -29.12 1.20 -9.15
N LYS A 181 -29.22 2.30 -9.90
CA LYS A 181 -28.05 3.01 -10.41
C LYS A 181 -27.38 3.78 -9.27
N LYS A 182 -26.05 3.65 -9.18
CA LYS A 182 -25.24 4.50 -8.32
C LYS A 182 -25.27 5.95 -8.77
N GLY A 183 -25.21 6.86 -7.80
CA GLY A 183 -24.97 8.29 -8.03
C GLY A 183 -23.51 8.57 -8.39
N ALA A 184 -22.99 9.73 -7.99
CA ALA A 184 -21.58 10.09 -8.18
C ALA A 184 -20.62 9.07 -7.55
N ASP A 185 -19.37 8.99 -8.02
CA ASP A 185 -18.39 7.99 -7.56
C ASP A 185 -18.18 8.00 -6.04
N GLU A 186 -18.12 9.21 -5.45
CA GLU A 186 -17.97 9.46 -4.00
C GLU A 186 -19.26 9.21 -3.20
N SER A 187 -20.39 9.03 -3.89
CA SER A 187 -21.66 8.70 -3.23
C SER A 187 -21.63 7.29 -2.69
N ASN A 188 -22.37 7.07 -1.61
CA ASN A 188 -22.37 5.80 -0.91
C ASN A 188 -22.66 4.60 -1.81
N ASN A 189 -22.13 3.44 -1.46
CA ASN A 189 -22.57 2.20 -2.08
C ASN A 189 -24.03 1.94 -1.73
N HIS A 190 -24.76 1.32 -2.66
CA HIS A 190 -26.10 0.81 -2.38
C HIS A 190 -26.00 -0.56 -1.71
N ALA A 191 -26.96 -0.88 -0.85
CA ALA A 191 -27.00 -2.18 -0.21
C ALA A 191 -27.32 -3.28 -1.23
N GLY A 192 -26.53 -4.35 -1.21
CA GLY A 192 -26.83 -5.59 -1.95
C GLY A 192 -28.12 -6.24 -1.46
N ALA A 193 -28.81 -6.94 -2.36
CA ALA A 193 -30.02 -7.68 -2.01
C ALA A 193 -29.73 -9.14 -1.63
N LEU A 194 -28.55 -9.66 -1.98
CA LEU A 194 -28.22 -11.08 -1.84
C LEU A 194 -27.26 -11.32 -0.67
N LEU A 195 -26.18 -10.54 -0.57
CA LEU A 195 -25.16 -10.70 0.45
C LEU A 195 -24.97 -9.39 1.24
N PRO A 196 -24.51 -9.46 2.49
CA PRO A 196 -24.16 -8.26 3.22
C PRO A 196 -22.82 -7.67 2.73
N GLY A 197 -22.71 -6.34 2.80
CA GLY A 197 -21.65 -5.54 2.18
C GLY A 197 -22.11 -4.88 0.87
N ALA A 198 -21.19 -4.27 0.13
CA ALA A 198 -21.54 -3.52 -1.08
C ALA A 198 -20.43 -3.35 -2.13
N HIS A 199 -19.30 -4.05 -2.00
CA HIS A 199 -18.18 -3.94 -2.96
C HIS A 199 -17.43 -5.27 -3.10
N GLY A 200 -17.85 -6.12 -4.04
CA GLY A 200 -17.22 -7.41 -4.32
C GLY A 200 -15.80 -7.31 -4.88
N LYS A 201 -14.92 -8.23 -4.50
CA LYS A 201 -13.48 -8.17 -4.83
C LYS A 201 -12.88 -9.45 -5.41
N GLY A 202 -13.50 -10.59 -5.17
CA GLY A 202 -12.93 -11.86 -5.58
C GLY A 202 -13.98 -12.96 -5.73
N LEU A 203 -13.64 -13.92 -6.59
CA LEU A 203 -14.43 -15.12 -6.84
C LEU A 203 -13.47 -16.31 -7.06
N TYR A 204 -13.74 -17.43 -6.41
CA TYR A 204 -12.98 -18.67 -6.61
C TYR A 204 -13.83 -19.90 -6.38
N SER A 205 -13.47 -21.04 -6.96
CA SER A 205 -14.20 -22.30 -6.73
C SER A 205 -13.29 -23.43 -6.28
N GLY A 206 -13.85 -24.31 -5.45
CA GLY A 206 -13.16 -25.46 -4.89
C GLY A 206 -13.98 -26.12 -3.79
N GLN A 207 -13.69 -27.39 -3.50
CA GLN A 207 -14.30 -28.21 -2.48
C GLN A 207 -15.85 -28.17 -2.51
N GLY A 208 -16.41 -28.15 -3.72
CA GLY A 208 -17.86 -28.15 -3.97
C GLY A 208 -18.55 -26.80 -3.76
N VAL A 209 -17.81 -25.70 -3.57
CA VAL A 209 -18.38 -24.36 -3.37
C VAL A 209 -17.76 -23.32 -4.29
N LEU A 210 -18.55 -22.30 -4.62
CA LEU A 210 -18.09 -21.02 -5.14
C LEU A 210 -17.94 -20.06 -3.96
N VAL A 211 -16.82 -19.37 -3.84
CA VAL A 211 -16.51 -18.44 -2.75
C VAL A 211 -16.41 -17.04 -3.30
N TYR A 212 -17.04 -16.08 -2.62
CA TYR A 212 -17.09 -14.67 -2.98
C TYR A 212 -16.64 -13.80 -1.80
N SER A 213 -15.83 -12.79 -2.10
CA SER A 213 -15.36 -11.80 -1.13
C SER A 213 -15.90 -10.41 -1.44
N ASN A 214 -16.21 -9.66 -0.38
CA ASN A 214 -16.70 -8.29 -0.41
C ASN A 214 -15.96 -7.47 0.67
N ASN A 215 -15.52 -6.27 0.33
CA ASN A 215 -14.76 -5.41 1.25
C ASN A 215 -15.46 -4.10 1.62
N GLY A 216 -16.67 -3.82 1.13
CA GLY A 216 -17.32 -2.53 1.32
C GLY A 216 -18.56 -2.63 2.18
N GLU A 217 -18.89 -1.56 2.89
CA GLU A 217 -20.16 -1.39 3.60
C GLU A 217 -20.96 -0.22 3.01
N PRO A 218 -22.29 -0.35 2.85
CA PRO A 218 -23.14 0.77 2.47
C PRO A 218 -23.47 1.65 3.69
N GLY A 219 -24.01 2.84 3.43
CA GLY A 219 -24.53 3.75 4.44
C GLY A 219 -23.53 4.78 4.96
N PRO A 220 -24.01 5.96 5.41
CA PRO A 220 -23.19 7.17 5.59
C PRO A 220 -22.04 7.04 6.60
N GLN A 221 -22.11 6.06 7.50
CA GLN A 221 -21.04 5.76 8.45
C GLN A 221 -19.80 5.21 7.76
N ALA A 222 -19.94 4.40 6.71
CA ALA A 222 -18.82 3.79 5.98
C ALA A 222 -17.90 4.82 5.29
N LEU A 223 -18.40 6.04 5.07
CA LEU A 223 -17.63 7.16 4.50
C LEU A 223 -16.83 7.93 5.56
N LYS A 224 -17.03 7.65 6.86
CA LYS A 224 -16.50 8.46 7.97
C LYS A 224 -15.78 7.65 9.05
N GLN A 225 -16.24 6.42 9.31
CA GLN A 225 -15.76 5.56 10.39
C GLN A 225 -15.14 4.31 9.77
N PHE A 226 -13.84 4.11 10.03
CA PHE A 226 -13.05 3.00 9.51
C PHE A 226 -13.21 1.70 10.31
N ASP A 227 -13.73 1.80 11.53
CA ASP A 227 -13.75 0.72 12.53
C ASP A 227 -15.10 0.01 12.66
N ILE A 228 -16.07 0.33 11.81
CA ILE A 228 -17.36 -0.37 11.74
C ILE A 228 -17.20 -1.78 11.14
N GLU A 229 -18.17 -2.66 11.42
CA GLU A 229 -18.26 -3.94 10.70
C GLU A 229 -18.54 -3.67 9.20
N ALA A 230 -17.71 -4.21 8.32
CA ALA A 230 -17.79 -3.96 6.89
C ALA A 230 -17.44 -5.22 6.08
N GLY A 231 -18.10 -5.42 4.93
CA GLY A 231 -17.76 -6.48 3.97
C GLY A 231 -18.11 -7.91 4.41
N SER A 232 -17.88 -8.89 3.55
CA SER A 232 -18.18 -10.29 3.87
C SER A 232 -17.34 -11.29 3.08
N LEU A 233 -17.18 -12.48 3.65
CA LEU A 233 -16.78 -13.69 2.94
C LEU A 233 -17.99 -14.62 2.90
N SER A 234 -18.34 -15.12 1.73
CA SER A 234 -19.52 -15.96 1.53
C SER A 234 -19.20 -17.16 0.62
N GLU A 235 -19.92 -18.27 0.81
CA GLU A 235 -19.81 -19.46 -0.03
C GLU A 235 -21.18 -19.92 -0.55
N TRP A 236 -21.21 -20.41 -1.79
CA TRP A 236 -22.39 -20.91 -2.50
C TRP A 236 -22.19 -22.36 -2.87
N ASN A 237 -23.17 -23.21 -2.55
CA ASN A 237 -23.10 -24.66 -2.76
C ASN A 237 -23.68 -25.13 -4.10
N GLY A 238 -23.94 -24.21 -5.04
CA GLY A 238 -24.69 -24.50 -6.28
C GLY A 238 -26.19 -24.22 -6.18
N LYS A 239 -26.68 -23.85 -4.99
CA LYS A 239 -28.08 -23.51 -4.74
C LYS A 239 -28.22 -22.27 -3.87
N ASP A 240 -27.72 -22.33 -2.64
CA ASP A 240 -27.92 -21.30 -1.61
C ASP A 240 -26.57 -20.68 -1.18
N TRP A 241 -26.59 -19.37 -0.90
CA TRP A 241 -25.45 -18.65 -0.35
C TRP A 241 -25.43 -18.71 1.18
N LYS A 242 -24.23 -18.78 1.75
CA LYS A 242 -23.98 -18.72 3.19
C LYS A 242 -22.90 -17.69 3.49
N VAL A 243 -23.19 -16.77 4.39
CA VAL A 243 -22.17 -15.87 4.95
C VAL A 243 -21.27 -16.67 5.88
N VAL A 244 -19.96 -16.66 5.60
CA VAL A 244 -18.93 -17.30 6.40
C VAL A 244 -18.47 -16.36 7.51
N ARG A 245 -18.22 -15.08 7.17
CA ARG A 245 -17.71 -14.08 8.11
C ARG A 245 -18.02 -12.66 7.64
N ARG A 246 -18.30 -11.76 8.58
CA ARG A 246 -18.51 -10.33 8.37
C ARG A 246 -17.24 -9.55 8.71
N ASN A 247 -16.40 -9.35 7.69
CA ASN A 247 -15.20 -8.52 7.71
C ASN A 247 -14.86 -8.16 6.25
N GLN A 248 -13.95 -7.20 6.04
CA GLN A 248 -13.58 -6.80 4.70
C GLN A 248 -12.72 -7.91 4.09
N PHE A 249 -13.11 -8.46 2.94
CA PHE A 249 -12.31 -9.46 2.21
C PHE A 249 -12.07 -9.02 0.77
N VAL A 250 -10.86 -9.30 0.26
CA VAL A 250 -10.39 -8.90 -1.07
C VAL A 250 -10.12 -10.09 -1.96
N GLU A 251 -9.03 -10.83 -1.75
CA GLU A 251 -8.69 -11.99 -2.58
C GLU A 251 -9.39 -13.24 -2.06
N VAL A 252 -9.89 -14.05 -3.00
CA VAL A 252 -10.15 -15.47 -2.81
C VAL A 252 -9.42 -16.22 -3.93
N THR A 253 -8.59 -17.19 -3.57
CA THR A 253 -7.73 -17.92 -4.52
C THR A 253 -7.33 -19.27 -3.93
N GLY A 254 -6.40 -19.98 -4.55
CA GLY A 254 -5.83 -21.21 -4.04
C GLY A 254 -4.49 -21.49 -4.68
N PRO A 255 -3.88 -22.67 -4.44
CA PRO A 255 -2.62 -23.05 -5.05
C PRO A 255 -2.61 -22.92 -6.59
N GLY A 256 -3.76 -23.10 -7.24
CA GLY A 256 -3.89 -22.97 -8.69
C GLY A 256 -3.90 -21.52 -9.22
N GLY A 257 -4.03 -20.53 -8.36
CA GLY A 257 -4.07 -19.12 -8.75
C GLY A 257 -5.08 -18.85 -9.87
N ILE A 258 -4.66 -18.10 -10.89
CA ILE A 258 -5.50 -17.73 -12.06
C ILE A 258 -5.89 -18.91 -12.97
N TYR A 259 -5.40 -20.12 -12.72
CA TYR A 259 -5.81 -21.33 -13.45
C TYR A 259 -6.95 -22.08 -12.77
N GLY A 260 -7.31 -21.71 -11.54
CA GLY A 260 -8.16 -22.51 -10.67
C GLY A 260 -7.42 -23.72 -10.08
N ASN A 261 -7.93 -24.27 -8.96
CA ASN A 261 -7.28 -25.39 -8.28
C ASN A 261 -7.15 -26.63 -9.17
N LYS A 262 -5.98 -27.26 -9.18
CA LYS A 262 -5.71 -28.46 -10.01
C LYS A 262 -6.52 -29.66 -9.51
N ASN A 263 -6.60 -29.84 -8.19
CA ASN A 263 -7.42 -30.85 -7.53
C ASN A 263 -8.58 -30.15 -6.79
N PRO A 264 -9.63 -29.71 -7.49
CA PRO A 264 -10.67 -28.87 -6.90
C PRO A 264 -11.39 -29.54 -5.73
N ALA A 265 -11.39 -30.86 -5.60
CA ALA A 265 -12.00 -31.56 -4.45
C ALA A 265 -11.21 -31.42 -3.13
N THR A 266 -9.88 -31.19 -3.19
CA THR A 266 -8.99 -31.32 -2.03
C THR A 266 -8.08 -30.12 -1.81
N ASP A 267 -7.68 -29.42 -2.87
CA ASP A 267 -6.82 -28.25 -2.75
C ASP A 267 -7.52 -27.18 -1.89
N PRO A 268 -6.77 -26.46 -1.02
CA PRO A 268 -7.34 -25.43 -0.18
C PRO A 268 -7.82 -24.22 -0.98
N ILE A 269 -8.76 -23.48 -0.40
CA ILE A 269 -9.09 -22.11 -0.81
C ILE A 269 -8.50 -21.17 0.24
N TRP A 270 -7.85 -20.11 -0.21
CA TRP A 270 -7.29 -19.05 0.62
C TRP A 270 -8.11 -17.79 0.43
N ALA A 271 -8.32 -17.03 1.49
CA ALA A 271 -8.89 -15.70 1.42
C ALA A 271 -8.07 -14.72 2.26
N THR A 272 -7.90 -13.51 1.75
CA THR A 272 -7.28 -12.41 2.50
C THR A 272 -8.29 -11.30 2.73
N GLY A 273 -8.23 -10.72 3.91
CA GLY A 273 -9.14 -9.68 4.34
C GLY A 273 -8.53 -8.86 5.47
N TRP A 274 -9.34 -8.03 6.12
CA TRP A 274 -8.94 -7.26 7.29
C TRP A 274 -10.16 -6.80 8.08
N ASP A 275 -9.87 -6.37 9.30
CA ASP A 275 -10.67 -5.42 10.05
C ASP A 275 -9.77 -4.26 10.48
N HIS A 276 -10.28 -3.30 11.24
CA HIS A 276 -9.48 -2.18 11.73
C HIS A 276 -8.32 -2.60 12.66
N LYS A 277 -8.33 -3.86 13.17
CA LYS A 277 -7.32 -4.38 14.10
C LYS A 277 -6.14 -5.01 13.38
N SER A 278 -6.39 -5.80 12.34
CA SER A 278 -5.35 -6.58 11.67
C SER A 278 -5.77 -7.06 10.27
N VAL A 279 -4.80 -7.55 9.50
CA VAL A 279 -5.07 -8.40 8.34
C VAL A 279 -5.66 -9.73 8.82
N LEU A 280 -6.53 -10.32 8.00
CA LEU A 280 -7.10 -11.65 8.13
C LEU A 280 -6.56 -12.55 7.01
N MET A 281 -6.14 -13.75 7.39
CA MET A 281 -5.84 -14.84 6.47
C MET A 281 -6.77 -15.99 6.80
N ALA A 282 -7.57 -16.43 5.83
CA ALA A 282 -8.50 -17.54 5.98
C ALA A 282 -8.11 -18.69 5.05
N VAL A 283 -8.25 -19.92 5.53
CA VAL A 283 -8.09 -21.11 4.71
C VAL A 283 -9.30 -22.01 4.85
N ARG A 284 -9.82 -22.46 3.71
CA ARG A 284 -10.83 -23.52 3.62
C ARG A 284 -10.16 -24.81 3.18
N ASP A 285 -10.07 -25.76 4.10
CA ASP A 285 -9.57 -27.10 3.83
C ASP A 285 -10.44 -28.15 4.50
N ALA A 286 -10.58 -29.30 3.85
CA ALA A 286 -11.49 -30.37 4.29
C ALA A 286 -12.93 -29.88 4.60
N GLY A 287 -13.42 -28.89 3.85
CA GLY A 287 -14.78 -28.37 4.04
C GLY A 287 -14.96 -27.37 5.18
N LYS A 288 -13.88 -26.90 5.84
CA LYS A 288 -13.95 -26.04 7.02
C LYS A 288 -13.05 -24.81 6.89
N TRP A 289 -13.50 -23.69 7.44
CA TRP A 289 -12.75 -22.44 7.50
C TRP A 289 -11.93 -22.33 8.80
N SER A 290 -10.67 -21.93 8.67
CA SER A 290 -9.78 -21.52 9.77
C SER A 290 -9.27 -20.11 9.53
N PHE A 291 -9.12 -19.31 10.58
CA PHE A 291 -8.75 -17.89 10.49
C PHE A 291 -7.52 -17.56 11.33
N PHE A 292 -6.69 -16.68 10.77
CA PHE A 292 -5.43 -16.21 11.33
C PHE A 292 -5.33 -14.69 11.13
N ARG A 293 -4.54 -14.03 11.97
CA ARG A 293 -4.30 -12.58 11.92
C ARG A 293 -2.85 -12.26 11.58
N LEU A 294 -2.65 -11.28 10.70
CA LEU A 294 -1.32 -10.74 10.36
C LEU A 294 -1.27 -9.23 10.68
N PRO A 295 -0.10 -8.68 11.02
CA PRO A 295 0.05 -7.24 11.24
C PRO A 295 -0.03 -6.44 9.92
N LYS A 296 -0.33 -5.16 10.03
CA LYS A 296 -0.37 -4.16 8.95
C LYS A 296 0.88 -3.28 8.99
N ALA A 297 1.47 -2.96 7.84
CA ALA A 297 2.48 -1.89 7.77
C ALA A 297 1.89 -0.53 7.38
N SER A 298 0.75 -0.53 6.68
CA SER A 298 0.01 0.65 6.27
C SER A 298 -1.47 0.54 6.61
N HIS A 299 -2.05 1.68 6.99
CA HIS A 299 -3.47 1.85 7.29
C HIS A 299 -4.21 2.61 6.18
N SER A 300 -3.55 2.92 5.06
CA SER A 300 -4.17 3.66 3.94
C SER A 300 -5.39 2.96 3.33
N TYR A 301 -5.62 1.68 3.66
CA TYR A 301 -6.70 0.86 3.11
C TYR A 301 -7.84 0.58 4.10
N ASP A 302 -7.82 1.19 5.28
CA ASP A 302 -8.77 0.88 6.37
C ASP A 302 -10.19 1.45 6.13
N GLY A 303 -10.43 2.19 5.05
CA GLY A 303 -11.76 2.75 4.76
C GLY A 303 -12.86 1.68 4.65
N ALA A 304 -13.94 1.84 5.42
CA ALA A 304 -15.02 0.84 5.52
C ALA A 304 -15.91 0.75 4.26
N HIS A 305 -15.98 1.80 3.45
CA HIS A 305 -16.70 1.78 2.16
C HIS A 305 -16.04 0.86 1.11
N GLY A 306 -14.77 0.50 1.31
CA GLY A 306 -14.06 -0.50 0.50
C GLY A 306 -13.47 0.01 -0.81
N TRP A 307 -13.45 1.33 -1.09
CA TRP A 307 -12.87 1.85 -2.34
C TRP A 307 -11.36 2.00 -2.28
N ASN A 308 -10.76 2.41 -1.14
CA ASN A 308 -9.29 2.57 -0.94
C ASN A 308 -8.45 1.54 -1.72
N THR A 309 -8.01 1.88 -2.94
CA THR A 309 -7.84 0.90 -4.02
C THR A 309 -6.52 0.12 -4.04
N GLU A 310 -6.18 -0.69 -3.02
CA GLU A 310 -5.34 -1.87 -3.29
C GLU A 310 -6.23 -3.05 -3.67
N TRP A 311 -5.77 -3.89 -4.61
CA TRP A 311 -6.33 -5.23 -4.80
C TRP A 311 -5.28 -6.28 -4.43
N PRO A 312 -5.08 -6.52 -3.13
CA PRO A 312 -4.16 -7.53 -2.60
C PRO A 312 -4.34 -8.87 -3.31
N ARG A 313 -3.25 -9.51 -3.79
CA ARG A 313 -3.31 -10.83 -4.44
C ARG A 313 -2.33 -11.80 -3.80
N ILE A 314 -2.61 -13.10 -3.94
CA ILE A 314 -1.63 -14.17 -3.79
C ILE A 314 -1.36 -14.76 -5.19
N ARG A 315 -0.10 -14.77 -5.63
CA ARG A 315 0.30 -15.29 -6.95
C ARG A 315 1.61 -16.06 -6.88
N ASP A 316 1.68 -17.14 -7.64
CA ASP A 316 2.97 -17.78 -7.95
C ASP A 316 3.75 -16.88 -8.92
N VAL A 317 4.89 -16.39 -8.45
CA VAL A 317 5.85 -15.57 -9.21
C VAL A 317 7.19 -16.30 -9.42
N GLY A 318 7.21 -17.60 -9.13
CA GLY A 318 8.33 -18.49 -9.33
C GLY A 318 8.45 -18.97 -10.78
N THR A 319 9.20 -20.06 -10.97
CA THR A 319 9.22 -20.79 -12.24
C THR A 319 8.38 -22.06 -12.10
N ALA A 320 8.01 -22.69 -13.21
CA ALA A 320 7.26 -23.94 -13.17
C ALA A 320 7.95 -25.05 -12.34
N GLN A 321 9.29 -25.04 -12.26
CA GLN A 321 10.08 -25.99 -11.47
C GLN A 321 10.26 -25.56 -10.01
N LYS A 322 10.13 -24.27 -9.71
CA LYS A 322 10.31 -23.70 -8.38
C LYS A 322 9.25 -22.62 -8.15
N PRO A 323 8.03 -23.01 -7.75
CA PRO A 323 6.99 -22.08 -7.34
C PRO A 323 7.48 -21.17 -6.21
N ASP A 324 7.07 -19.91 -6.24
CA ASP A 324 7.36 -18.91 -5.22
C ASP A 324 6.15 -17.99 -5.10
N TYR A 325 5.35 -18.16 -4.04
CA TYR A 325 4.12 -17.38 -3.89
C TYR A 325 4.44 -16.07 -3.19
N LEU A 326 4.12 -14.98 -3.88
CA LEU A 326 4.09 -13.65 -3.33
C LEU A 326 2.66 -13.33 -2.89
N MET A 327 2.52 -12.62 -1.79
CA MET A 327 1.27 -11.96 -1.40
C MET A 327 1.54 -10.47 -1.20
N THR A 328 0.65 -9.61 -1.68
CA THR A 328 0.59 -8.19 -1.31
C THR A 328 -0.58 -7.99 -0.37
N MET A 329 -0.42 -7.22 0.70
CA MET A 329 -1.52 -6.84 1.59
C MET A 329 -1.07 -5.72 2.54
N HIS A 330 -1.85 -4.64 2.66
CA HIS A 330 -1.62 -3.54 3.60
C HIS A 330 -0.20 -2.94 3.54
N GLY A 331 0.29 -2.72 2.31
CA GLY A 331 1.58 -2.08 2.06
C GLY A 331 2.80 -2.96 2.34
N LEU A 332 2.62 -4.29 2.40
CA LEU A 332 3.69 -5.27 2.58
C LEU A 332 3.69 -6.32 1.47
N PHE A 333 4.89 -6.65 1.01
CA PHE A 333 5.15 -7.91 0.33
C PHE A 333 5.35 -9.02 1.34
N TRP A 334 4.78 -10.18 1.07
CA TRP A 334 4.85 -11.37 1.91
C TRP A 334 5.31 -12.55 1.07
N ARG A 335 6.26 -13.33 1.58
CA ARG A 335 6.42 -14.71 1.12
C ARG A 335 5.24 -15.50 1.65
N PHE A 336 4.53 -16.17 0.76
CA PHE A 336 3.40 -17.01 1.10
C PHE A 336 3.74 -18.49 0.85
N PRO A 337 3.39 -19.41 1.76
CA PRO A 337 3.65 -20.83 1.55
C PRO A 337 2.56 -21.45 0.67
N GLY A 338 2.91 -21.91 -0.53
CA GLY A 338 1.95 -22.51 -1.47
C GLY A 338 1.24 -23.79 -1.00
N GLN A 339 1.65 -24.35 0.15
CA GLN A 339 1.07 -25.54 0.80
C GLN A 339 0.29 -25.18 2.08
N PHE A 340 -0.11 -23.91 2.23
CA PHE A 340 -0.82 -23.43 3.42
C PHE A 340 -2.17 -24.15 3.62
N SER A 341 -2.37 -24.74 4.80
CA SER A 341 -3.61 -25.39 5.23
C SER A 341 -3.80 -25.24 6.75
N SER A 342 -4.97 -25.59 7.28
CA SER A 342 -5.21 -25.55 8.74
C SER A 342 -4.23 -26.41 9.56
N LYS A 343 -3.65 -27.45 8.96
CA LYS A 343 -2.67 -28.36 9.60
C LYS A 343 -1.22 -28.07 9.24
N ASN A 344 -0.98 -27.25 8.21
CA ASN A 344 0.33 -26.80 7.77
C ASN A 344 0.24 -25.29 7.50
N SER A 345 0.24 -24.52 8.59
CA SER A 345 0.00 -23.08 8.57
C SER A 345 1.30 -22.28 8.73
N ALA A 346 2.47 -22.91 8.58
CA ALA A 346 3.75 -22.23 8.69
C ALA A 346 4.28 -21.69 7.36
N GLY A 347 5.04 -20.59 7.43
CA GLY A 347 5.88 -20.11 6.34
C GLY A 347 5.50 -18.74 5.77
N ILE A 348 4.46 -18.08 6.29
CA ILE A 348 4.17 -16.69 5.91
C ILE A 348 5.27 -15.79 6.48
N ARG A 349 6.00 -15.05 5.64
CA ARG A 349 7.09 -14.18 6.09
C ARG A 349 7.00 -12.79 5.48
N PRO A 350 7.17 -11.72 6.29
CA PRO A 350 7.25 -10.37 5.75
C PRO A 350 8.51 -10.24 4.88
N ARG A 351 8.41 -9.51 3.77
CA ARG A 351 9.55 -9.08 2.94
C ARG A 351 9.80 -7.60 3.19
N SER A 352 9.58 -6.70 2.24
CA SER A 352 9.65 -5.24 2.43
C SER A 352 8.29 -4.54 2.33
N ALA A 353 8.21 -3.32 2.87
CA ALA A 353 7.07 -2.43 2.65
C ALA A 353 7.18 -1.70 1.31
N TYR A 354 6.03 -1.37 0.71
CA TYR A 354 5.94 -0.57 -0.53
C TYR A 354 4.97 0.60 -0.39
N LEU A 355 5.09 1.57 -1.29
CA LEU A 355 4.28 2.80 -1.35
C LEU A 355 3.32 2.84 -2.54
N LYS A 356 3.66 2.17 -3.65
CA LYS A 356 2.78 2.01 -4.80
C LYS A 356 1.42 1.41 -4.41
N VAL A 357 0.38 1.82 -5.13
CA VAL A 357 -0.92 1.15 -5.09
C VAL A 357 -0.91 0.07 -6.18
N ILE A 358 -1.02 -1.20 -5.78
CA ILE A 358 -0.87 -2.37 -6.65
C ILE A 358 -2.24 -3.06 -6.81
N GLY A 359 -2.70 -3.20 -8.06
CA GLY A 359 -3.98 -3.85 -8.40
C GLY A 359 -3.84 -5.34 -8.79
N ASP A 360 -2.74 -5.68 -9.46
CA ASP A 360 -2.43 -7.06 -9.86
C ASP A 360 -0.94 -7.18 -10.19
N TYR A 361 -0.42 -8.40 -10.27
CA TYR A 361 0.95 -8.64 -10.71
C TYR A 361 1.19 -10.04 -11.24
N THR A 362 2.24 -10.16 -12.05
CA THR A 362 2.69 -11.42 -12.63
C THR A 362 4.19 -11.45 -12.82
N ARG A 363 4.76 -12.66 -12.92
CA ARG A 363 6.09 -12.85 -13.52
C ARG A 363 5.96 -12.79 -15.05
N TRP A 364 6.88 -12.08 -15.72
CA TRP A 364 6.99 -12.07 -17.17
C TRP A 364 8.42 -11.74 -17.60
N ASN A 365 9.00 -12.49 -18.53
CA ASN A 365 10.39 -12.32 -19.01
C ASN A 365 11.42 -12.15 -17.87
N ASP A 366 11.33 -13.02 -16.85
CA ASP A 366 12.17 -13.01 -15.64
C ASP A 366 12.14 -11.71 -14.81
N GLN A 367 11.10 -10.91 -15.00
CA GLN A 367 10.77 -9.74 -14.20
C GLN A 367 9.45 -9.94 -13.47
N LEU A 368 9.21 -9.15 -12.42
CA LEU A 368 7.86 -8.95 -11.92
C LEU A 368 7.28 -7.71 -12.60
N VAL A 369 6.03 -7.80 -13.03
CA VAL A 369 5.28 -6.69 -13.60
C VAL A 369 4.07 -6.44 -12.73
N PHE A 370 4.02 -5.25 -12.12
CA PHE A 370 2.91 -4.80 -11.32
C PHE A 370 2.00 -3.90 -12.15
N GLY A 371 0.70 -4.16 -12.13
CA GLY A 371 -0.34 -3.23 -12.56
C GLY A 371 -0.67 -2.30 -11.40
N CYS A 372 -0.57 -0.99 -11.64
CA CYS A 372 -0.75 0.03 -10.61
C CYS A 372 -2.05 0.81 -10.77
N ASP A 373 -2.36 1.60 -9.74
CA ASP A 373 -3.32 2.70 -9.76
C ASP A 373 -2.59 3.99 -9.33
N ASP A 374 -2.18 4.81 -10.30
CA ASP A 374 -1.18 5.87 -10.07
C ASP A 374 -1.75 7.30 -9.95
N SER A 375 -2.87 7.60 -10.62
CA SER A 375 -3.42 8.95 -10.70
C SER A 375 -4.90 8.94 -11.06
N ALA A 376 -5.74 9.41 -10.14
CA ALA A 376 -7.14 9.72 -10.38
C ALA A 376 -7.32 11.20 -10.78
N GLN A 377 -8.21 11.48 -11.74
CA GLN A 377 -8.48 12.85 -12.24
C GLN A 377 -8.94 13.80 -11.12
N LYS A 378 -9.55 13.24 -10.08
CA LYS A 378 -10.08 13.96 -8.93
C LYS A 378 -9.69 13.22 -7.67
N GLU A 379 -9.38 13.98 -6.63
CA GLU A 379 -9.26 13.42 -5.30
C GLU A 379 -10.66 13.04 -4.81
N PHE A 380 -10.83 11.78 -4.39
CA PHE A 380 -12.08 11.26 -3.82
C PHE A 380 -12.33 11.86 -2.42
N LEU A 381 -12.30 11.03 -1.38
CA LEU A 381 -12.49 11.45 0.02
C LEU A 381 -11.21 12.02 0.66
N ASN A 382 -10.16 12.24 -0.13
CA ASN A 382 -8.82 12.57 0.35
C ASN A 382 -8.51 14.08 0.30
N LYS A 383 -9.47 14.93 0.64
CA LYS A 383 -9.31 16.40 0.67
C LYS A 383 -8.94 16.86 2.08
N ARG A 384 -7.99 17.80 2.20
CA ARG A 384 -7.57 18.35 3.50
C ARG A 384 -6.92 19.73 3.40
N LYS A 385 -6.97 20.51 4.49
CA LYS A 385 -6.37 21.86 4.57
C LYS A 385 -4.89 21.91 4.17
N ALA A 386 -4.10 20.88 4.50
CA ALA A 386 -2.67 20.84 4.20
C ALA A 386 -2.34 20.87 2.69
N LYS A 387 -3.31 20.57 1.83
CA LYS A 387 -3.19 20.61 0.36
C LYS A 387 -3.53 21.97 -0.25
N GLY A 388 -4.23 22.83 0.49
CA GLY A 388 -4.82 24.06 -0.07
C GLY A 388 -5.91 23.76 -1.10
N ASP A 389 -5.96 24.57 -2.15
CA ASP A 389 -6.98 24.48 -3.22
C ASP A 389 -6.51 23.66 -4.43
N ILE A 390 -5.52 22.77 -4.24
CA ILE A 390 -4.97 21.96 -5.32
C ILE A 390 -6.03 21.02 -5.90
N GLU A 391 -6.03 20.90 -7.22
CA GLU A 391 -6.88 19.95 -7.94
C GLU A 391 -6.12 18.66 -8.25
N GLY A 392 -6.86 17.57 -8.49
CA GLY A 392 -6.29 16.34 -9.04
C GLY A 392 -5.65 16.59 -10.42
N PRO A 393 -4.83 15.65 -10.94
CA PRO A 393 -4.35 15.71 -12.31
C PRO A 393 -5.54 15.80 -13.29
N GLY A 394 -5.39 16.51 -14.40
CA GLY A 394 -6.50 16.74 -15.34
C GLY A 394 -6.95 15.50 -16.12
N GLN A 395 -6.24 14.37 -16.01
CA GLN A 395 -6.58 13.10 -16.64
C GLN A 395 -6.11 11.91 -15.79
N SER A 396 -6.99 10.93 -15.58
CA SER A 396 -6.64 9.68 -14.90
C SER A 396 -5.66 8.86 -15.73
N ASN A 397 -4.68 8.25 -15.06
CA ASN A 397 -3.72 7.36 -15.71
C ASN A 397 -3.10 6.35 -14.74
N SER A 398 -2.64 5.25 -15.32
CA SER A 398 -1.79 4.26 -14.64
C SER A 398 -0.69 3.76 -15.54
N ASN A 399 0.29 3.09 -14.96
CA ASN A 399 1.35 2.44 -15.69
C ASN A 399 1.70 1.07 -15.08
N LEU A 400 2.51 0.31 -15.82
CA LEU A 400 3.11 -0.93 -15.35
C LEU A 400 4.47 -0.65 -14.72
N TRP A 401 4.76 -1.34 -13.62
CA TRP A 401 6.05 -1.28 -12.94
C TRP A 401 6.82 -2.58 -13.10
N PHE A 402 7.90 -2.54 -13.88
CA PHE A 402 8.76 -3.69 -14.18
C PHE A 402 9.94 -3.72 -13.22
N THR A 403 10.10 -4.83 -12.51
CA THR A 403 11.09 -4.92 -11.42
C THR A 403 11.86 -6.24 -11.50
N SER A 404 12.98 -6.33 -10.78
CA SER A 404 13.61 -7.62 -10.56
C SER A 404 12.75 -8.47 -9.63
N THR A 405 12.88 -9.80 -9.73
CA THR A 405 12.22 -10.75 -8.81
C THR A 405 12.68 -10.62 -7.35
N SER A 406 13.81 -9.94 -7.11
CA SER A 406 14.34 -9.66 -5.78
C SER A 406 13.85 -8.33 -5.18
N LEU A 407 13.26 -7.42 -5.98
CA LEU A 407 12.85 -6.10 -5.49
C LEU A 407 11.92 -6.17 -4.26
N PRO A 408 11.01 -7.15 -4.11
CA PRO A 408 10.15 -7.22 -2.94
C PRO A 408 10.89 -7.45 -1.60
N ASP A 409 12.22 -7.66 -1.59
CA ASP A 409 13.07 -7.69 -0.38
C ASP A 409 13.87 -6.37 -0.15
N GLN A 410 13.75 -5.37 -1.04
CA GLN A 410 14.74 -4.29 -1.19
C GLN A 410 14.17 -2.88 -0.99
N LEU A 411 12.90 -2.77 -0.60
CA LEU A 411 12.23 -1.47 -0.42
C LEU A 411 12.25 -1.02 1.05
N GLY A 412 11.10 -0.64 1.61
CA GLY A 412 10.99 -0.11 2.96
C GLY A 412 11.11 -1.16 4.06
N PRO A 413 11.42 -0.75 5.30
CA PRO A 413 11.37 -1.63 6.46
C PRO A 413 9.98 -2.24 6.62
N ASN A 414 9.93 -3.51 7.04
CA ASN A 414 8.68 -4.25 7.24
C ASN A 414 8.10 -4.11 8.65
N THR A 415 8.35 -2.98 9.30
CA THR A 415 7.74 -2.64 10.59
C THR A 415 6.23 -2.67 10.45
N ALA A 416 5.58 -3.45 11.31
CA ALA A 416 4.16 -3.75 11.19
C ALA A 416 3.54 -3.93 12.57
N GLU A 417 2.26 -3.63 12.68
CA GLU A 417 1.51 -3.70 13.92
C GLU A 417 0.09 -4.22 13.72
N GLY A 418 -0.55 -4.67 14.79
CA GLY A 418 -1.95 -5.07 14.74
C GLY A 418 -2.43 -5.66 16.06
N ALA A 419 -3.73 -5.67 16.24
CA ALA A 419 -4.35 -6.15 17.47
C ALA A 419 -5.17 -7.42 17.26
N VAL A 420 -5.29 -8.19 18.34
CA VAL A 420 -6.32 -9.23 18.43
C VAL A 420 -7.58 -8.72 19.13
N TRP A 421 -7.41 -7.75 20.04
CA TRP A 421 -8.50 -7.09 20.78
C TRP A 421 -8.23 -5.59 20.88
N LEU A 422 -9.24 -4.76 20.65
CA LEU A 422 -9.19 -3.31 20.92
C LEU A 422 -10.37 -2.91 21.80
N ASN A 423 -10.15 -2.83 23.12
CA ASN A 423 -11.19 -2.57 24.12
C ASN A 423 -12.42 -3.48 23.95
N GLU A 424 -12.16 -4.79 23.84
CA GLU A 424 -13.19 -5.80 23.60
C GLU A 424 -13.47 -6.61 24.86
N ALA A 425 -14.72 -7.05 25.00
CA ALA A 425 -15.09 -8.06 25.98
C ALA A 425 -14.43 -9.40 25.65
N VAL A 426 -13.61 -9.89 26.57
CA VAL A 426 -12.94 -11.19 26.48
C VAL A 426 -13.41 -12.09 27.62
N LYS A 427 -13.64 -13.37 27.33
CA LYS A 427 -14.07 -14.34 28.34
C LYS A 427 -12.88 -15.06 28.96
N ALA A 428 -13.05 -15.48 30.21
CA ALA A 428 -12.08 -16.32 30.91
C ALA A 428 -11.73 -17.56 30.07
N ALA A 429 -10.44 -17.86 29.95
CA ALA A 429 -9.88 -18.98 29.22
C ALA A 429 -10.16 -19.02 27.70
N GLU A 430 -10.90 -18.07 27.13
CA GLU A 430 -11.12 -17.97 25.69
C GLU A 430 -9.87 -17.40 25.00
N THR A 431 -9.36 -18.12 24.00
CA THR A 431 -8.15 -17.70 23.29
C THR A 431 -8.49 -16.71 22.20
N SER A 432 -7.62 -15.72 21.98
CA SER A 432 -7.65 -14.91 20.77
C SER A 432 -7.48 -15.76 19.50
N GLU A 433 -7.85 -15.22 18.34
CA GLU A 433 -7.41 -15.78 17.06
C GLU A 433 -5.86 -15.83 17.02
N PRO A 434 -5.26 -16.83 16.36
CA PRO A 434 -3.81 -16.89 16.14
C PRO A 434 -3.31 -15.65 15.40
N PHE A 435 -2.28 -15.01 15.93
CA PHE A 435 -1.60 -13.86 15.33
C PHE A 435 -0.20 -14.27 14.87
N LEU A 436 0.23 -13.87 13.67
CA LEU A 436 1.54 -14.23 13.14
C LEU A 436 2.63 -13.74 14.09
N PHE A 437 3.56 -14.61 14.47
CA PHE A 437 4.62 -14.30 15.44
C PHE A 437 6.03 -14.44 14.86
N ALA A 438 6.16 -15.19 13.77
CA ALA A 438 7.42 -15.36 13.05
C ALA A 438 7.67 -14.22 12.05
N GLY A 439 8.95 -13.92 11.80
CA GLY A 439 9.37 -13.01 10.71
C GLY A 439 10.09 -11.74 11.13
N TRP A 440 10.16 -11.43 12.43
CA TRP A 440 10.79 -10.20 12.94
C TRP A 440 11.77 -10.46 14.08
N PRO A 441 12.89 -9.74 14.12
CA PRO A 441 13.87 -9.82 15.21
C PRO A 441 13.39 -9.11 16.49
N ASN A 442 12.64 -8.01 16.37
CA ASN A 442 12.13 -7.24 17.50
C ASN A 442 10.63 -7.40 17.57
N ARG A 443 10.13 -7.92 18.68
CA ARG A 443 8.70 -8.18 18.88
C ARG A 443 8.27 -7.75 20.26
N SER A 444 7.14 -7.07 20.34
CA SER A 444 6.51 -6.75 21.60
C SER A 444 4.99 -6.72 21.47
N ALA A 445 4.32 -6.68 22.61
CA ALA A 445 2.89 -6.47 22.72
C ALA A 445 2.59 -5.45 23.82
N TRP A 446 1.51 -4.71 23.63
CA TRP A 446 0.88 -3.89 24.65
C TRP A 446 -0.43 -4.54 25.07
N ILE A 447 -0.56 -4.78 26.37
CA ILE A 447 -1.80 -5.31 26.97
C ILE A 447 -2.37 -4.25 27.89
N GLN A 448 -3.63 -3.88 27.69
CA GLN A 448 -4.36 -3.00 28.61
C GLN A 448 -5.57 -3.73 29.15
N ASN A 449 -5.66 -3.79 30.48
CA ASN A 449 -6.82 -4.28 31.19
C ASN A 449 -7.71 -3.10 31.54
N HIS A 450 -8.87 -3.01 30.90
CA HIS A 450 -9.86 -1.95 31.16
C HIS A 450 -10.78 -2.27 32.34
N GLY A 451 -10.74 -3.51 32.84
CA GLY A 451 -11.54 -3.96 33.97
C GLY A 451 -11.05 -3.43 35.33
N ASP A 452 -11.88 -3.64 36.34
CA ASP A 452 -11.67 -3.18 37.72
C ASP A 452 -10.92 -4.19 38.61
N ALA A 453 -10.54 -5.34 38.06
CA ALA A 453 -9.80 -6.38 38.78
C ALA A 453 -8.53 -6.77 38.01
N ASP A 454 -7.53 -7.26 38.72
CA ASP A 454 -6.27 -7.74 38.14
C ASP A 454 -6.51 -8.99 37.29
N VAL A 455 -5.92 -9.05 36.10
CA VAL A 455 -6.07 -10.16 35.15
C VAL A 455 -4.70 -10.67 34.74
N SER A 456 -4.47 -11.97 34.85
CA SER A 456 -3.33 -12.62 34.20
C SER A 456 -3.68 -12.97 32.75
N PHE A 457 -2.82 -12.57 31.82
CA PHE A 457 -2.87 -12.89 30.40
C PHE A 457 -1.78 -13.89 30.05
N THR A 458 -2.18 -15.08 29.60
CA THR A 458 -1.27 -16.15 29.17
C THR A 458 -1.06 -16.08 27.66
N PHE A 459 0.19 -15.93 27.23
CA PHE A 459 0.61 -16.05 25.84
C PHE A 459 0.95 -17.50 25.54
N GLU A 460 0.37 -18.05 24.48
CA GLU A 460 0.65 -19.39 23.97
C GLU A 460 1.18 -19.30 22.54
N VAL A 461 2.10 -20.19 22.17
CA VAL A 461 2.66 -20.27 20.81
C VAL A 461 2.45 -21.64 20.20
N ASP A 462 2.12 -21.64 18.90
CA ASP A 462 2.29 -22.79 18.01
C ASP A 462 3.64 -22.63 17.32
N LYS A 463 4.59 -23.50 17.68
CA LYS A 463 5.98 -23.39 17.21
C LYS A 463 6.17 -23.78 15.75
N THR A 464 5.28 -24.61 15.21
CA THR A 464 5.47 -25.28 13.92
C THR A 464 4.33 -25.06 12.94
N GLY A 465 3.27 -24.35 13.34
CA GLY A 465 2.10 -24.10 12.50
C GLY A 465 1.23 -25.34 12.29
N ASN A 466 1.20 -26.27 13.25
CA ASN A 466 0.44 -27.52 13.17
C ASN A 466 -0.75 -27.59 14.14
N GLY A 467 -1.04 -26.50 14.85
CA GLY A 467 -2.09 -26.41 15.86
C GLY A 467 -1.70 -26.87 17.26
N SER A 468 -0.43 -27.19 17.52
CA SER A 468 0.06 -27.62 18.84
C SER A 468 0.53 -26.43 19.67
N TRP A 469 -0.28 -26.03 20.65
CA TRP A 469 -0.04 -24.83 21.47
C TRP A 469 0.71 -25.14 22.76
N THR A 470 1.69 -24.30 23.09
CA THR A 470 2.45 -24.35 24.35
C THR A 470 2.49 -22.99 25.00
N THR A 471 2.44 -22.93 26.33
CA THR A 471 2.59 -21.67 27.06
C THR A 471 3.97 -21.07 26.83
N LEU A 472 4.01 -19.80 26.45
CA LEU A 472 5.24 -19.03 26.31
C LEU A 472 5.52 -18.21 27.57
N LYS A 473 4.54 -17.40 27.99
CA LYS A 473 4.70 -16.41 29.07
C LYS A 473 3.34 -16.07 29.67
N THR A 474 3.30 -15.65 30.93
CA THR A 474 2.11 -15.11 31.57
C THR A 474 2.44 -13.75 32.18
N VAL A 475 1.56 -12.77 31.99
CA VAL A 475 1.74 -11.41 32.52
C VAL A 475 0.49 -11.00 33.29
N SER A 476 0.66 -10.57 34.54
CA SER A 476 -0.42 -10.00 35.34
C SER A 476 -0.53 -8.51 35.09
N VAL A 477 -1.73 -8.04 34.73
CA VAL A 477 -2.01 -6.64 34.46
C VAL A 477 -3.09 -6.18 35.42
N GLY A 478 -2.75 -5.18 36.23
CA GLY A 478 -3.64 -4.65 37.25
C GLY A 478 -4.90 -3.99 36.66
N ALA A 479 -5.89 -3.75 37.51
CA ALA A 479 -7.10 -3.01 37.15
C ALA A 479 -6.77 -1.64 36.52
N LYS A 480 -7.35 -1.35 35.34
CA LYS A 480 -7.12 -0.09 34.59
C LYS A 480 -5.64 0.21 34.30
N LYS A 481 -4.79 -0.82 34.24
CA LYS A 481 -3.37 -0.70 33.92
C LYS A 481 -3.06 -1.30 32.56
N ALA A 482 -1.88 -0.94 32.07
CA ALA A 482 -1.29 -1.52 30.88
C ALA A 482 0.08 -2.12 31.20
N ALA A 483 0.51 -3.05 30.37
CA ALA A 483 1.85 -3.64 30.42
C ALA A 483 2.42 -3.72 29.01
N HIS A 484 3.69 -3.34 28.89
CA HIS A 484 4.51 -3.61 27.71
C HIS A 484 5.21 -4.96 27.89
N VAL A 485 5.06 -5.85 26.91
CA VAL A 485 5.59 -7.21 26.93
C VAL A 485 6.56 -7.36 25.79
N GLU A 486 7.85 -7.41 26.08
CA GLU A 486 8.87 -7.72 25.09
C GLU A 486 9.06 -9.24 24.94
N PHE A 487 9.33 -9.67 23.71
CA PHE A 487 9.66 -11.06 23.38
C PHE A 487 11.11 -11.15 22.90
N ALA A 488 11.91 -11.97 23.56
CA ALA A 488 13.28 -12.22 23.16
C ALA A 488 13.36 -12.99 21.84
N ALA A 489 14.52 -12.92 21.16
CA ALA A 489 14.72 -13.60 19.88
C ALA A 489 14.59 -15.13 19.97
N ASN A 490 14.89 -15.73 21.13
CA ASN A 490 14.76 -17.16 21.38
C ASN A 490 13.33 -17.60 21.76
N GLU A 491 12.42 -16.66 22.04
CA GLU A 491 11.00 -16.94 22.29
C GLU A 491 10.29 -17.16 20.94
N THR A 492 10.50 -18.31 20.31
CA THR A 492 10.04 -18.56 18.94
C THR A 492 8.64 -19.15 18.87
N GLY A 493 7.95 -18.86 17.77
CA GLY A 493 6.67 -19.44 17.40
C GLY A 493 6.27 -19.02 15.99
N GLU A 494 5.52 -19.87 15.29
CA GLU A 494 4.88 -19.48 14.02
C GLU A 494 3.72 -18.54 14.32
N TRP A 495 2.87 -18.95 15.27
CA TRP A 495 1.70 -18.20 15.72
C TRP A 495 1.75 -17.97 17.23
N ILE A 496 1.15 -16.86 17.67
CA ILE A 496 0.92 -16.53 19.07
C ILE A 496 -0.57 -16.26 19.31
N ARG A 497 -1.07 -16.61 20.49
CA ARG A 497 -2.42 -16.26 20.94
C ARG A 497 -2.43 -15.92 22.42
N ILE A 498 -3.46 -15.22 22.88
CA ILE A 498 -3.58 -14.75 24.26
C ILE A 498 -4.82 -15.36 24.90
N LYS A 499 -4.72 -15.73 26.17
CA LYS A 499 -5.79 -16.30 26.99
C LYS A 499 -5.87 -15.58 28.34
N PRO A 500 -6.96 -14.87 28.66
CA PRO A 500 -7.11 -14.20 29.96
C PRO A 500 -7.57 -15.22 31.02
N SER A 501 -7.13 -15.03 32.25
CA SER A 501 -7.51 -15.87 33.41
C SER A 501 -8.96 -15.66 33.86
N GLN A 502 -9.53 -14.48 33.60
CA GLN A 502 -10.90 -14.12 33.92
C GLN A 502 -11.48 -13.20 32.85
N ALA A 503 -12.81 -13.04 32.84
CA ALA A 503 -13.46 -12.14 31.90
C ALA A 503 -13.08 -10.67 32.21
N THR A 504 -12.83 -9.88 31.17
CA THR A 504 -12.54 -8.45 31.29
C THR A 504 -12.80 -7.74 29.95
N HIS A 505 -12.64 -6.43 29.91
CA HIS A 505 -12.41 -5.70 28.67
C HIS A 505 -10.90 -5.52 28.46
N ALA A 506 -10.38 -5.90 27.29
CA ALA A 506 -8.95 -5.88 27.03
C ALA A 506 -8.59 -5.26 25.68
N THR A 507 -7.44 -4.59 25.65
CA THR A 507 -6.70 -4.31 24.42
C THR A 507 -5.45 -5.17 24.40
N ALA A 508 -5.17 -5.81 23.27
CA ALA A 508 -3.94 -6.54 23.04
C ALA A 508 -3.41 -6.25 21.63
N HIS A 509 -2.35 -5.44 21.57
CA HIS A 509 -1.76 -4.91 20.34
C HIS A 509 -0.31 -5.37 20.19
N PHE A 510 -0.01 -6.05 19.10
CA PHE A 510 1.33 -6.51 18.76
C PHE A 510 2.02 -5.49 17.87
N PHE A 511 3.33 -5.35 18.07
CA PHE A 511 4.17 -4.48 17.27
C PHE A 511 5.49 -5.16 16.97
N TYR A 512 5.83 -5.24 15.68
CA TYR A 512 7.02 -5.93 15.19
C TYR A 512 7.85 -5.00 14.32
N SER A 513 9.17 -5.09 14.45
CA SER A 513 10.08 -4.28 13.64
C SER A 513 11.31 -5.07 13.20
N ALA A 514 11.70 -4.85 11.94
CA ALA A 514 13.02 -5.22 11.46
C ALA A 514 14.08 -4.28 12.02
N ASN A 515 15.34 -4.68 11.91
CA ASN A 515 16.45 -3.76 12.07
C ASN A 515 16.54 -2.92 10.79
N ASP A 516 16.32 -1.61 10.87
CA ASP A 516 16.47 -0.72 9.74
C ASP A 516 17.97 -0.54 9.43
N SER A 517 18.43 -1.08 8.32
CA SER A 517 19.82 -1.01 7.88
C SER A 517 20.09 0.14 6.91
N ARG A 518 19.09 0.98 6.62
CA ARG A 518 19.27 2.14 5.74
C ARG A 518 20.16 3.17 6.43
N THR A 519 21.02 3.83 5.65
CA THR A 519 21.84 4.94 6.14
C THR A 519 21.04 6.24 6.12
N ALA A 520 21.58 7.31 6.68
CA ALA A 520 21.02 8.66 6.55
C ALA A 520 21.46 9.35 5.24
N THR A 521 22.20 8.66 4.37
CA THR A 521 22.75 9.21 3.13
C THR A 521 21.84 8.84 1.95
N PRO A 522 21.31 9.84 1.21
CA PRO A 522 20.54 9.58 0.01
C PRO A 522 21.34 8.80 -1.04
N ASN A 523 20.67 7.88 -1.73
CA ASN A 523 21.25 7.19 -2.88
C ASN A 523 21.60 8.17 -4.02
N ALA A 524 22.63 7.83 -4.80
CA ALA A 524 23.10 8.63 -5.94
C ALA A 524 22.02 8.89 -7.01
N LEU A 525 20.95 8.10 -7.07
CA LEU A 525 19.80 8.36 -7.96
C LEU A 525 19.12 9.72 -7.73
N PHE A 526 19.31 10.33 -6.55
CA PHE A 526 18.80 11.68 -6.22
C PHE A 526 19.81 12.80 -6.49
N ALA A 527 21.01 12.48 -6.99
CA ALA A 527 22.02 13.48 -7.31
C ALA A 527 21.49 14.49 -8.33
N GLY A 528 21.64 15.78 -8.02
CA GLY A 528 21.13 16.90 -8.82
C GLY A 528 19.92 17.61 -8.20
N LEU A 529 19.17 16.97 -7.29
CA LEU A 529 18.22 17.68 -6.42
C LEU A 529 19.00 18.63 -5.50
N SER A 530 18.52 19.87 -5.36
CA SER A 530 19.24 20.89 -4.60
C SER A 530 19.19 20.57 -3.10
N PRO A 531 20.31 20.72 -2.37
CA PRO A 531 20.28 20.74 -0.91
C PRO A 531 19.38 21.84 -0.36
N VAL A 532 18.79 21.62 0.82
CA VAL A 532 17.98 22.64 1.52
C VAL A 532 18.76 23.93 1.81
N SER A 533 20.08 23.82 1.99
CA SER A 533 20.97 24.95 2.24
C SER A 533 21.32 25.76 0.98
N SER A 534 20.92 25.32 -0.21
CA SER A 534 21.24 26.03 -1.45
C SER A 534 20.49 27.36 -1.53
N ALA A 535 21.24 28.45 -1.69
CA ALA A 535 20.70 29.78 -1.93
C ALA A 535 19.91 29.85 -3.25
N THR A 536 20.41 29.15 -4.28
CA THR A 536 19.81 29.07 -5.61
C THR A 536 19.28 27.68 -5.94
N THR A 537 18.12 27.59 -6.59
CA THR A 537 17.56 26.34 -7.12
C THR A 537 16.56 26.62 -8.25
N ALA A 538 16.48 25.72 -9.23
CA ALA A 538 15.42 25.73 -10.24
C ALA A 538 14.27 24.83 -9.76
N GLY A 539 13.09 25.42 -9.68
CA GLY A 539 11.85 24.77 -9.26
C GLY A 539 10.72 25.05 -10.23
N GLY A 540 9.51 24.81 -9.78
CA GLY A 540 8.30 25.10 -10.52
C GLY A 540 7.14 24.27 -10.02
N LEU A 541 5.95 24.84 -10.20
CA LEU A 541 4.69 24.17 -9.90
C LEU A 541 4.34 23.25 -11.07
N ILE A 542 3.93 22.01 -10.77
CA ILE A 542 3.72 20.97 -11.79
C ILE A 542 2.31 20.38 -11.73
N TYR A 543 1.74 20.13 -12.91
CA TYR A 543 0.36 19.65 -13.09
C TYR A 543 0.23 18.74 -14.31
N GLY A 544 -0.35 17.55 -14.14
CA GLY A 544 -0.70 16.68 -15.27
C GLY A 544 -1.89 17.27 -15.99
N LEU A 545 -1.72 17.71 -17.24
CA LEU A 545 -2.75 18.46 -17.94
C LEU A 545 -3.93 17.58 -18.36
N GLY A 546 -5.13 18.17 -18.34
CA GLY A 546 -6.37 17.53 -18.79
C GLY A 546 -6.60 17.61 -20.29
N GLU A 547 -7.85 17.45 -20.70
CA GLU A 547 -8.30 17.53 -22.10
C GLU A 547 -7.56 16.55 -23.02
N ASN A 548 -7.19 15.39 -22.47
CA ASN A 548 -6.43 14.35 -23.18
C ASN A 548 -5.08 14.84 -23.78
N ARG A 549 -4.51 15.94 -23.26
CA ARG A 549 -3.17 16.44 -23.67
C ARG A 549 -2.06 15.45 -23.33
N ARG A 550 -2.20 14.72 -22.22
CA ARG A 550 -1.26 13.68 -21.72
C ARG A 550 0.19 14.16 -21.60
N VAL A 551 0.36 15.41 -21.19
CA VAL A 551 1.64 16.04 -20.84
C VAL A 551 1.58 16.58 -19.42
N LEU A 552 2.74 16.77 -18.79
CA LEU A 552 2.85 17.47 -17.51
C LEU A 552 3.28 18.92 -17.79
N GLY A 553 2.43 19.87 -17.42
CA GLY A 553 2.75 21.30 -17.45
C GLY A 553 3.57 21.72 -16.24
N MET A 554 4.51 22.63 -16.45
CA MET A 554 5.39 23.19 -15.44
C MET A 554 5.43 24.71 -15.56
N ALA A 555 4.98 25.42 -14.51
CA ALA A 555 5.27 26.83 -14.34
C ALA A 555 6.64 26.96 -13.68
N ALA A 556 7.69 27.12 -14.49
CA ALA A 556 9.08 27.07 -14.04
C ALA A 556 9.50 28.36 -13.33
N LEU A 557 10.23 28.19 -12.23
CA LEU A 557 10.68 29.25 -11.34
C LEU A 557 12.16 29.08 -11.02
N ASP A 558 12.91 30.17 -11.01
CA ASP A 558 14.23 30.24 -10.40
C ASP A 558 14.11 30.87 -9.02
N TYR A 559 14.71 30.22 -8.03
CA TYR A 559 14.79 30.75 -6.67
C TYR A 559 16.19 31.27 -6.41
N THR A 560 16.30 32.49 -5.91
CA THR A 560 17.55 33.08 -5.38
C THR A 560 17.25 33.72 -4.03
N ASP A 561 17.92 33.27 -2.97
CA ASP A 561 17.72 33.76 -1.59
C ASP A 561 16.24 33.73 -1.15
N GLY A 562 15.55 32.64 -1.52
CA GLY A 562 14.13 32.43 -1.19
C GLY A 562 13.14 33.18 -2.11
N LYS A 563 13.60 34.08 -2.97
CA LYS A 563 12.75 34.81 -3.91
C LYS A 563 12.58 34.04 -5.22
N ALA A 564 11.33 33.82 -5.63
CA ALA A 564 11.00 33.20 -6.91
C ALA A 564 11.00 34.23 -8.04
N THR A 565 11.59 33.87 -9.18
CA THR A 565 11.51 34.60 -10.45
C THR A 565 10.99 33.67 -11.52
N GLU A 566 10.08 34.15 -12.35
CA GLU A 566 9.49 33.35 -13.42
C GLU A 566 10.48 33.08 -14.55
N VAL A 567 10.53 31.82 -15.00
CA VAL A 567 11.38 31.38 -16.14
C VAL A 567 10.55 31.19 -17.41
N GLY A 568 9.35 30.63 -17.25
CA GLY A 568 8.38 30.40 -18.32
C GLY A 568 7.57 29.12 -18.12
N TYR A 569 6.75 28.79 -19.11
CA TYR A 569 5.93 27.57 -19.13
C TYR A 569 6.58 26.47 -19.97
N TYR A 570 6.58 25.24 -19.43
CA TYR A 570 7.18 24.06 -20.04
C TYR A 570 6.21 22.88 -20.01
N GLU A 571 6.37 21.97 -20.96
CA GLU A 571 5.61 20.72 -21.02
C GLU A 571 6.54 19.52 -21.14
N LEU A 572 6.33 18.53 -20.29
CA LEU A 572 7.00 17.22 -20.35
C LEU A 572 6.09 16.22 -21.06
N ASP A 573 6.55 15.68 -22.19
CA ASP A 573 5.80 14.73 -23.00
C ASP A 573 6.00 13.25 -22.57
N GLY A 574 5.35 12.31 -23.26
CA GLY A 574 5.47 10.87 -23.00
C GLY A 574 6.81 10.26 -23.44
N ASN A 575 7.61 10.97 -24.24
CA ASN A 575 8.98 10.61 -24.57
C ASN A 575 9.99 11.17 -23.56
N MET A 576 9.49 11.84 -22.50
CA MET A 576 10.27 12.50 -21.48
C MET A 576 11.16 13.61 -22.04
N LYS A 577 10.61 14.40 -22.96
CA LYS A 577 11.18 15.67 -23.44
C LYS A 577 10.48 16.83 -22.77
N LEU A 578 11.24 17.71 -22.14
CA LEU A 578 10.74 18.92 -21.50
C LEU A 578 10.96 20.11 -22.45
N VAL A 579 9.88 20.73 -22.94
CA VAL A 579 9.96 21.75 -23.98
C VAL A 579 9.25 23.03 -23.52
N ARG A 580 9.88 24.18 -23.77
CA ARG A 580 9.26 25.49 -23.52
C ARG A 580 8.06 25.70 -24.45
N LYS A 581 6.97 26.25 -23.91
CA LYS A 581 5.74 26.55 -24.63
C LYS A 581 5.20 27.92 -24.23
N GLU A 582 4.41 28.51 -25.11
CA GLU A 582 3.65 29.72 -24.85
C GLU A 582 2.17 29.33 -24.70
N ASP A 583 1.67 29.28 -23.45
CA ASP A 583 0.29 28.92 -23.08
C ASP A 583 -0.08 29.65 -21.79
N ASP A 584 -0.37 30.95 -21.89
CA ASP A 584 -0.66 31.83 -20.75
C ASP A 584 -1.82 31.31 -19.89
N LYS A 585 -2.77 30.60 -20.51
CA LYS A 585 -3.93 30.02 -19.81
C LYS A 585 -3.50 28.87 -18.90
N ALA A 586 -2.73 27.92 -19.43
CA ALA A 586 -2.21 26.81 -18.64
C ALA A 586 -1.28 27.31 -17.53
N MET A 587 -0.42 28.29 -17.86
CA MET A 587 0.49 28.91 -16.89
C MET A 587 -0.25 29.58 -15.74
N ALA A 588 -1.23 30.45 -16.04
CA ALA A 588 -2.04 31.12 -15.02
C ALA A 588 -2.87 30.12 -14.19
N PHE A 589 -3.40 29.07 -14.82
CA PHE A 589 -4.12 28.00 -14.12
C PHE A 589 -3.21 27.30 -13.11
N ILE A 590 -2.00 26.91 -13.51
CA ILE A 590 -1.03 26.25 -12.62
C ILE A 590 -0.62 27.18 -11.48
N GLN A 591 -0.28 28.43 -11.78
CA GLN A 591 0.12 29.42 -10.77
C GLN A 591 -0.99 29.68 -9.73
N SER A 592 -2.26 29.63 -10.15
CA SER A 592 -3.41 29.80 -9.26
C SER A 592 -3.74 28.53 -8.48
N LYS A 593 -4.05 27.43 -9.16
CA LYS A 593 -4.61 26.22 -8.56
C LYS A 593 -3.57 25.36 -7.88
N PHE A 594 -2.32 25.42 -8.34
CA PHE A 594 -1.23 24.62 -7.79
C PHE A 594 -0.29 25.48 -6.94
N ALA A 595 -0.70 26.69 -6.53
CA ALA A 595 0.05 27.45 -5.54
C ALA A 595 0.30 26.61 -4.28
N ILE A 596 1.46 26.78 -3.64
CA ILE A 596 1.74 26.11 -2.37
C ILE A 596 0.99 26.86 -1.25
N PRO A 597 0.15 26.17 -0.45
CA PRO A 597 -0.61 26.83 0.61
C PRO A 597 0.31 27.42 1.68
N GLN A 598 0.02 28.65 2.07
CA GLN A 598 0.66 29.28 3.22
C GLN A 598 0.13 28.66 4.51
N LYS A 599 1.00 28.50 5.52
CA LYS A 599 0.64 28.00 6.86
C LYS A 599 -0.10 26.65 6.87
N ALA A 600 0.25 25.75 5.94
CA ALA A 600 -0.27 24.38 5.91
C ALA A 600 0.07 23.60 7.20
N VAL A 601 1.16 23.99 7.87
CA VAL A 601 1.59 23.51 9.18
C VAL A 601 2.11 24.68 10.02
N THR A 602 2.24 24.48 11.33
CA THR A 602 2.92 25.42 12.23
C THR A 602 4.26 24.83 12.65
N VAL A 603 5.36 25.55 12.44
CA VAL A 603 6.69 25.13 12.92
C VAL A 603 6.96 25.84 14.25
N ASP A 604 6.91 25.09 15.35
CA ASP A 604 7.27 25.54 16.69
C ASP A 604 8.76 25.25 16.99
N GLU A 605 9.30 25.82 18.07
CA GLU A 605 10.70 25.63 18.50
C GLU A 605 11.12 24.15 18.65
N SER A 606 10.17 23.25 18.94
CA SER A 606 10.45 21.84 19.19
C SER A 606 9.68 20.86 18.33
N SER A 607 8.83 21.29 17.40
CA SER A 607 8.04 20.35 16.58
C SER A 607 7.32 21.05 15.45
N ILE A 608 6.89 20.27 14.47
CA ILE A 608 5.85 20.70 13.53
C ILE A 608 4.49 20.33 14.12
N LEU A 609 3.65 21.32 14.35
CA LEU A 609 2.26 21.13 14.75
C LEU A 609 1.36 21.06 13.51
N VAL A 610 0.59 19.98 13.44
CA VAL A 610 -0.51 19.78 12.51
C VAL A 610 -1.81 19.83 13.30
N VAL A 611 -2.80 20.58 12.78
CA VAL A 611 -4.19 20.53 13.25
C VAL A 611 -5.02 19.96 12.12
N ASP A 612 -5.54 18.75 12.31
CA ASP A 612 -6.32 18.09 11.27
C ASP A 612 -7.74 18.67 11.14
N ASP A 613 -8.51 18.18 10.16
CA ASP A 613 -9.84 18.70 9.87
C ASP A 613 -10.88 18.37 10.95
N LYS A 614 -10.58 17.41 11.82
CA LYS A 614 -11.36 17.10 13.04
C LYS A 614 -10.91 17.94 14.25
N GLY A 615 -9.92 18.82 14.08
CA GLY A 615 -9.37 19.66 15.14
C GLY A 615 -8.39 18.92 16.07
N ARG A 616 -7.99 17.69 15.74
CA ARG A 616 -6.99 16.95 16.52
C ARG A 616 -5.60 17.53 16.24
N ARG A 617 -4.76 17.53 17.26
CA ARG A 617 -3.43 18.15 17.24
C ARG A 617 -2.37 17.07 17.23
N TRP A 618 -1.43 17.16 16.30
CA TRP A 618 -0.38 16.15 16.10
C TRP A 618 0.97 16.85 15.96
N ARG A 619 1.98 16.40 16.71
CA ARG A 619 3.33 16.96 16.66
C ARG A 619 4.31 16.00 15.98
N LEU A 620 4.97 16.49 14.93
CA LEU A 620 5.99 15.75 14.17
C LEU A 620 7.39 16.29 14.49
N PRO A 621 8.44 15.46 14.34
CA PRO A 621 9.82 15.88 14.61
C PRO A 621 10.31 16.93 13.61
N LEU A 622 11.21 17.79 14.07
CA LEU A 622 11.99 18.70 13.25
C LEU A 622 13.16 17.97 12.59
N GLY A 623 13.45 18.34 11.34
CA GLY A 623 14.68 18.02 10.63
C GLY A 623 15.61 19.23 10.61
N ASN A 624 16.16 19.56 9.44
CA ASN A 624 17.07 20.71 9.30
C ASN A 624 16.36 22.06 9.51
N ASP A 625 16.95 23.00 10.26
CA ASP A 625 16.37 24.32 10.54
C ASP A 625 16.20 25.20 9.29
N ALA A 626 16.96 24.92 8.22
CA ALA A 626 16.82 25.63 6.94
C ALA A 626 15.42 25.46 6.32
N TYR A 627 14.65 24.44 6.72
CA TYR A 627 13.29 24.23 6.26
C TYR A 627 12.29 25.23 6.85
N THR A 628 12.55 25.82 8.01
CA THR A 628 11.57 26.67 8.72
C THR A 628 11.13 27.85 7.87
N ASN A 629 12.09 28.65 7.39
CA ASN A 629 11.80 29.83 6.59
C ASN A 629 11.17 29.46 5.23
N LEU A 630 11.66 28.40 4.60
CA LEU A 630 11.12 27.91 3.32
C LEU A 630 9.66 27.44 3.45
N THR A 631 9.34 26.76 4.55
CA THR A 631 7.97 26.32 4.87
C THR A 631 7.06 27.51 5.11
N ASN A 632 7.50 28.48 5.92
CA ASN A 632 6.72 29.68 6.24
C ASN A 632 6.49 30.60 5.04
N GLN A 633 7.32 30.51 4.00
CA GLN A 633 7.17 31.24 2.74
C GLN A 633 6.36 30.46 1.69
N ALA A 634 5.90 29.26 2.00
CA ALA A 634 5.30 28.30 1.05
C ALA A 634 6.20 28.03 -0.17
N ALA A 635 7.51 27.88 0.07
CA ALA A 635 8.47 27.55 -0.99
C ALA A 635 8.57 26.03 -1.26
N LEU A 636 7.94 25.19 -0.43
CA LEU A 636 8.03 23.73 -0.49
C LEU A 636 6.64 23.11 -0.32
N ARG A 637 6.23 22.22 -1.23
CA ARG A 637 4.96 21.48 -1.14
C ARG A 637 4.93 20.61 0.11
N ILE A 638 3.87 20.77 0.91
CA ILE A 638 3.69 20.02 2.16
C ILE A 638 2.90 18.72 1.95
N CYS A 639 1.86 18.73 1.13
CA CYS A 639 0.99 17.56 0.96
C CYS A 639 0.48 17.49 -0.47
N ARG A 640 0.48 16.28 -1.06
CA ARG A 640 -0.16 15.99 -2.34
C ARG A 640 -0.49 14.51 -2.48
N GLU A 641 -1.57 14.21 -3.16
CA GLU A 641 -1.84 12.86 -3.65
C GLU A 641 -0.93 12.55 -4.85
N VAL A 642 -0.12 11.50 -4.73
CA VAL A 642 0.79 11.03 -5.79
C VAL A 642 0.62 9.55 -6.13
N ALA A 643 -0.28 8.90 -5.40
CA ALA A 643 -0.85 7.60 -5.69
C ALA A 643 -2.32 7.69 -5.25
N THR A 644 -3.24 7.09 -6.00
CA THR A 644 -4.68 7.22 -5.77
C THR A 644 -5.04 6.98 -4.29
N GLU A 645 -5.83 7.91 -3.72
CA GLU A 645 -6.36 7.89 -2.33
C GLU A 645 -5.28 7.87 -1.22
N ARG A 646 -4.02 8.19 -1.53
CA ARG A 646 -2.94 8.26 -0.55
C ARG A 646 -2.09 9.52 -0.72
N ASP A 647 -1.97 10.25 0.39
CA ASP A 647 -1.13 11.43 0.41
C ASP A 647 0.32 11.11 0.73
N LEU A 648 1.20 11.78 -0.01
CA LEU A 648 2.57 11.97 0.38
C LEU A 648 2.66 13.33 1.10
N PHE A 649 3.10 13.29 2.36
CA PHE A 649 3.27 14.48 3.18
C PHE A 649 4.76 14.72 3.40
N ASN A 650 5.27 15.91 3.10
CA ASN A 650 6.66 16.30 3.31
C ASN A 650 6.74 17.46 4.30
N ALA A 651 7.41 17.26 5.43
CA ALA A 651 7.58 18.32 6.41
C ALA A 651 8.96 18.25 7.07
N HIS A 652 9.66 19.39 7.10
CA HIS A 652 11.03 19.55 7.62
C HIS A 652 12.03 18.48 7.11
N GLY A 653 11.93 18.11 5.84
CA GLY A 653 12.83 17.13 5.22
C GLY A 653 12.54 15.69 5.64
N THR A 654 11.27 15.35 5.89
CA THR A 654 10.84 13.96 6.02
C THR A 654 9.58 13.76 5.19
N PHE A 655 9.62 12.73 4.34
CA PHE A 655 8.43 12.23 3.68
C PHE A 655 7.69 11.26 4.61
N TYR A 656 6.38 11.39 4.64
CA TYR A 656 5.45 10.56 5.39
C TYR A 656 4.38 10.01 4.46
N GLU A 657 4.05 8.75 4.66
CA GLU A 657 2.80 8.17 4.17
C GLU A 657 1.66 8.68 5.06
N LEU A 658 0.66 9.31 4.43
CA LEU A 658 -0.49 9.87 5.11
C LEU A 658 -1.78 9.22 4.56
N PRO A 659 -2.44 8.36 5.35
CA PRO A 659 -3.75 7.81 5.02
C PRO A 659 -4.80 8.90 4.78
N ALA A 660 -5.84 8.57 4.03
CA ALA A 660 -7.01 9.43 3.85
C ALA A 660 -7.79 9.61 5.18
N GLU A 661 -8.62 10.66 5.28
CA GLU A 661 -9.33 11.03 6.53
C GLU A 661 -10.36 9.98 6.99
N ASN A 662 -10.93 9.24 6.04
CA ASN A 662 -11.80 8.08 6.25
C ASN A 662 -11.03 6.82 6.71
N ALA A 663 -9.70 6.81 6.65
CA ALA A 663 -8.78 5.81 7.19
C ALA A 663 -7.96 6.39 8.39
N ASP A 664 -8.60 7.32 9.12
CA ASP A 664 -8.12 8.00 10.33
C ASP A 664 -6.99 9.03 10.16
N GLY A 665 -6.48 9.21 8.94
CA GLY A 665 -5.61 10.32 8.58
C GLY A 665 -4.33 10.39 9.41
N TYR A 666 -4.08 11.56 10.00
CA TYR A 666 -2.85 11.84 10.76
C TYR A 666 -2.64 10.90 11.93
N ALA A 667 -3.68 10.34 12.54
CA ALA A 667 -3.56 9.33 13.61
C ALA A 667 -2.70 8.12 13.20
N LYS A 668 -2.66 7.82 11.89
CA LYS A 668 -1.98 6.68 11.28
C LYS A 668 -0.80 7.08 10.38
N ILE A 669 -0.36 8.34 10.42
CA ILE A 669 0.80 8.81 9.66
C ILE A 669 2.06 7.99 9.97
N ARG A 670 2.88 7.75 8.96
CA ARG A 670 4.12 6.95 9.07
C ARG A 670 5.26 7.61 8.32
N PRO A 671 6.45 7.82 8.93
CA PRO A 671 7.60 8.34 8.22
C PRO A 671 8.18 7.29 7.26
N VAL A 672 8.50 7.73 6.04
CA VAL A 672 9.11 6.92 4.97
C VAL A 672 10.64 7.10 5.01
N SER A 673 11.09 8.35 4.92
CA SER A 673 12.50 8.70 4.81
C SER A 673 12.74 10.17 5.15
N SER A 674 13.87 10.46 5.80
CA SER A 674 14.36 11.82 5.99
C SER A 674 15.42 12.18 4.95
N HIS A 675 15.48 13.46 4.58
CA HIS A 675 16.36 14.00 3.55
C HIS A 675 16.70 15.48 3.83
N ASN A 676 17.75 15.99 3.17
CA ASN A 676 18.17 17.40 3.24
C ASN A 676 18.04 18.09 1.87
N LEU A 677 16.99 17.75 1.12
CA LEU A 677 16.73 18.25 -0.24
C LEU A 677 15.66 19.35 -0.23
N ARG A 678 15.83 20.35 -1.10
CA ARG A 678 14.94 21.49 -1.33
C ARG A 678 13.88 21.15 -2.39
N ILE A 679 13.06 20.15 -2.11
CA ILE A 679 12.00 19.71 -3.03
C ILE A 679 10.91 20.77 -3.07
N ASN A 680 10.79 21.47 -4.20
CA ASN A 680 9.87 22.59 -4.37
C ASN A 680 8.43 22.12 -4.57
N ASP A 681 8.20 21.26 -5.57
CA ASP A 681 6.93 20.61 -5.82
C ASP A 681 7.15 19.14 -6.24
N TYR A 682 6.10 18.33 -6.14
CA TYR A 682 6.09 16.94 -6.59
C TYR A 682 4.71 16.54 -7.10
N ALA A 683 4.62 15.61 -8.04
CA ALA A 683 3.36 15.13 -8.63
C ALA A 683 3.50 13.71 -9.18
N SER A 684 2.37 13.06 -9.46
CA SER A 684 2.32 11.85 -10.28
C SER A 684 2.16 12.20 -11.76
N TYR A 685 2.88 11.49 -12.64
CA TYR A 685 2.75 11.61 -14.10
C TYR A 685 3.16 10.31 -14.78
N ARG A 686 2.26 9.67 -15.54
CA ARG A 686 2.55 8.42 -16.28
C ARG A 686 3.09 7.30 -15.38
N GLY A 687 2.58 7.23 -14.15
CA GLY A 687 3.04 6.32 -13.11
C GLY A 687 4.37 6.71 -12.44
N LEU A 688 4.97 7.83 -12.78
CA LEU A 688 6.20 8.34 -12.16
C LEU A 688 5.88 9.34 -11.06
N LEU A 689 6.69 9.33 -9.99
CA LEU A 689 6.87 10.49 -9.12
C LEU A 689 7.80 11.48 -9.83
N ILE A 690 7.32 12.71 -10.04
CA ILE A 690 8.08 13.82 -10.57
C ILE A 690 8.37 14.82 -9.45
N MET A 691 9.59 15.34 -9.38
CA MET A 691 10.00 16.33 -8.37
C MET A 691 10.73 17.53 -9.02
N THR A 692 10.48 18.72 -8.48
CA THR A 692 11.19 19.98 -8.80
C THR A 692 12.04 20.45 -7.61
N GLY A 693 12.94 21.42 -7.82
CA GLY A 693 13.91 21.85 -6.81
C GLY A 693 15.29 21.21 -7.03
N LEU A 694 15.85 21.44 -8.21
CA LEU A 694 17.13 20.91 -8.64
C LEU A 694 18.06 21.99 -9.17
N ASP A 695 19.33 21.66 -9.30
CA ASP A 695 20.28 22.46 -10.06
C ASP A 695 20.41 21.88 -11.48
N PRO A 696 19.89 22.55 -12.53
CA PRO A 696 20.02 22.07 -13.90
C PRO A 696 21.47 21.88 -14.34
N LYS A 697 22.44 22.56 -13.71
CA LYS A 697 23.87 22.41 -14.03
C LYS A 697 24.46 21.12 -13.46
N LEU A 698 23.85 20.55 -12.42
CA LEU A 698 24.28 19.29 -11.78
C LEU A 698 23.61 18.04 -12.39
N SER A 699 22.79 18.23 -13.43
CA SER A 699 21.89 17.20 -13.96
C SER A 699 22.49 16.29 -15.04
N ALA A 700 23.59 16.69 -15.69
CA ALA A 700 24.06 16.10 -16.94
C ALA A 700 24.54 14.63 -16.85
N GLN A 701 24.53 14.04 -15.65
CA GLN A 701 25.02 12.68 -15.39
C GLN A 701 24.01 11.80 -14.63
N ASN A 702 22.76 12.23 -14.48
CA ASN A 702 21.73 11.44 -13.81
C ASN A 702 20.58 11.13 -14.79
N ASP A 703 20.41 9.84 -15.11
CA ASP A 703 19.35 9.38 -16.03
C ASP A 703 17.93 9.69 -15.53
N HIS A 704 17.79 9.94 -14.22
CA HIS A 704 16.54 10.36 -13.58
C HIS A 704 16.21 11.83 -13.77
N ILE A 705 17.13 12.66 -14.27
CA ILE A 705 16.85 14.07 -14.53
C ILE A 705 16.53 14.28 -16.00
N VAL A 706 15.43 14.99 -16.25
CA VAL A 706 15.04 15.48 -17.57
C VAL A 706 15.26 16.98 -17.60
N VAL A 707 16.08 17.44 -18.53
CA VAL A 707 16.42 18.85 -18.72
C VAL A 707 15.74 19.37 -19.98
N SER A 708 15.28 20.62 -19.95
CA SER A 708 14.71 21.26 -21.13
C SER A 708 15.75 21.54 -22.21
N ASP A 709 15.30 21.64 -23.46
CA ASP A 709 16.19 21.91 -24.61
C ASP A 709 16.95 23.24 -24.46
N ASP A 710 16.32 24.24 -23.83
CA ASP A 710 16.94 25.55 -23.53
C ASP A 710 17.77 25.55 -22.22
N LYS A 711 17.80 24.42 -21.50
CA LYS A 711 18.52 24.19 -20.23
C LYS A 711 18.09 25.08 -19.07
N LYS A 712 16.91 25.68 -19.13
CA LYS A 712 16.37 26.58 -18.09
C LYS A 712 15.39 25.92 -17.13
N ALA A 713 14.85 24.75 -17.47
CA ALA A 713 13.97 23.98 -16.60
C ALA A 713 14.43 22.52 -16.56
N ALA A 714 14.16 21.85 -15.46
CA ALA A 714 14.44 20.43 -15.34
C ALA A 714 13.57 19.80 -14.25
N VAL A 715 13.39 18.49 -14.31
CA VAL A 715 12.63 17.69 -13.34
C VAL A 715 13.36 16.38 -13.02
N TRP A 716 13.20 15.87 -11.80
CA TRP A 716 13.58 14.50 -11.46
C TRP A 716 12.39 13.56 -11.65
N ALA A 717 12.63 12.33 -12.10
CA ALA A 717 11.61 11.31 -12.35
C ALA A 717 12.02 9.93 -11.81
N GLY A 718 11.10 9.23 -11.14
CA GLY A 718 11.32 7.87 -10.62
C GLY A 718 10.04 7.22 -10.10
N ALA A 719 10.17 6.11 -9.38
CA ALA A 719 9.05 5.49 -8.69
C ALA A 719 8.87 6.12 -7.31
N ILE A 720 7.64 6.18 -6.79
CA ILE A 720 7.39 6.61 -5.40
C ILE A 720 8.18 5.75 -4.39
N ASP A 721 8.35 4.46 -4.68
CA ASP A 721 9.15 3.54 -3.87
C ASP A 721 10.67 3.83 -3.89
N ASP A 722 11.17 4.74 -4.73
CA ASP A 722 12.54 5.22 -4.62
C ASP A 722 12.76 6.05 -3.34
N LEU A 723 11.70 6.63 -2.76
CA LEU A 723 11.79 7.41 -1.53
C LEU A 723 12.41 6.63 -0.37
N TRP A 724 12.25 5.30 -0.33
CA TRP A 724 12.92 4.44 0.66
C TRP A 724 14.45 4.58 0.64
N LYS A 725 15.02 4.98 -0.51
CA LYS A 725 16.46 5.14 -0.76
C LYS A 725 17.00 6.53 -0.41
N LEU A 726 16.16 7.46 0.07
CA LEU A 726 16.61 8.75 0.62
C LEU A 726 17.31 8.59 1.97
N GLY A 727 16.95 7.55 2.71
CA GLY A 727 17.55 7.20 3.98
C GLY A 727 16.51 6.84 5.04
N LYS A 728 16.98 6.42 6.22
CA LYS A 728 16.09 6.15 7.35
C LYS A 728 15.51 7.44 7.96
N PRO A 729 14.32 7.39 8.58
CA PRO A 729 13.76 8.50 9.33
C PRO A 729 14.69 8.95 10.48
N THR A 730 14.92 10.26 10.56
CA THR A 730 15.69 10.92 11.64
C THR A 730 14.99 12.21 12.03
N GLY A 731 15.40 12.83 13.13
CA GLY A 731 14.83 14.11 13.56
C GLY A 731 15.06 14.38 15.03
N HIS A 732 14.52 15.49 15.50
CA HIS A 732 14.59 15.89 16.90
C HIS A 732 13.37 16.72 17.28
N GLY A 733 13.18 16.99 18.57
CA GLY A 733 12.07 17.80 19.04
C GLY A 733 11.22 17.09 20.08
N GLY A 734 10.05 17.62 20.40
CA GLY A 734 9.13 17.01 21.35
C GLY A 734 7.93 17.90 21.63
N PRO A 735 6.99 17.42 22.47
CA PRO A 735 5.74 18.12 22.69
C PRO A 735 5.89 19.37 23.56
N TRP A 736 7.00 19.50 24.32
CA TRP A 736 7.27 20.64 25.18
C TRP A 736 8.72 21.12 25.08
N LYS A 737 8.89 22.43 24.99
CA LYS A 737 10.17 23.13 25.09
C LYS A 737 9.92 24.43 25.85
N ASN A 738 10.42 24.52 27.08
CA ASN A 738 10.13 25.64 27.99
C ASN A 738 8.62 25.97 28.06
N ALA A 739 7.77 24.95 27.98
CA ALA A 739 6.33 25.12 27.86
C ALA A 739 5.71 25.27 29.24
N THR A 740 4.77 26.20 29.39
CA THR A 740 3.91 26.25 30.58
C THR A 740 2.92 25.10 30.51
N VAL A 741 3.02 24.17 31.47
CA VAL A 741 2.18 22.97 31.55
C VAL A 741 1.29 23.03 32.79
N LYS A 742 0.07 22.52 32.66
CA LYS A 742 -0.88 22.38 33.77
C LYS A 742 -0.89 20.96 34.31
N ALA A 743 -1.09 20.84 35.61
CA ALA A 743 -1.20 19.56 36.29
C ALA A 743 -2.26 18.67 35.64
N SER A 744 -1.90 17.42 35.37
CA SER A 744 -2.72 16.36 34.78
C SER A 744 -3.23 16.60 33.35
N GLU A 745 -2.94 17.76 32.75
CA GLU A 745 -3.27 18.04 31.36
C GLU A 745 -2.26 17.35 30.44
N PRO A 746 -2.71 16.46 29.53
CA PRO A 746 -1.81 15.81 28.59
C PRO A 746 -1.26 16.80 27.56
N SER A 747 0.01 16.63 27.20
CA SER A 747 0.57 17.27 26.02
C SER A 747 -0.14 16.84 24.73
N ASP A 748 0.02 17.62 23.67
CA ASP A 748 -0.25 17.12 22.32
C ASP A 748 0.57 15.82 22.07
N PRO A 749 0.02 14.84 21.34
CA PRO A 749 0.75 13.66 20.87
C PRO A 749 1.98 14.02 20.03
N PHE A 750 3.13 13.40 20.33
CA PHE A 750 4.35 13.49 19.54
C PHE A 750 4.67 12.15 18.87
N LEU A 751 5.02 12.17 17.59
CA LEU A 751 5.32 10.95 16.83
C LEU A 751 6.60 10.29 17.35
N ILE A 752 6.51 9.04 17.77
CA ILE A 752 7.64 8.23 18.28
C ILE A 752 7.83 6.92 17.50
N GLY A 753 6.80 6.49 16.76
CA GLY A 753 6.83 5.26 15.96
C GLY A 753 7.76 5.35 14.77
N PHE A 754 8.25 4.18 14.32
CA PHE A 754 9.04 4.00 13.09
C PHE A 754 10.44 4.63 13.07
N TYR A 755 10.92 5.18 14.19
CA TYR A 755 12.32 5.55 14.40
C TYR A 755 13.07 4.44 15.16
N ASP A 756 14.26 4.04 14.69
CA ASP A 756 15.01 2.91 15.23
C ASP A 756 15.80 3.26 16.50
N GLN A 757 16.42 4.45 16.55
CA GLN A 757 17.19 4.93 17.69
C GLN A 757 16.52 6.14 18.32
N ARG A 758 15.97 5.97 19.52
CA ARG A 758 15.20 7.00 20.22
C ARG A 758 15.78 7.26 21.59
N SER A 759 16.04 8.53 21.87
CA SER A 759 16.41 9.00 23.20
C SER A 759 15.62 10.25 23.54
N MET A 760 15.43 10.50 24.82
CA MET A 760 14.71 11.67 25.31
C MET A 760 15.34 12.27 26.55
N GLN A 761 15.05 13.54 26.76
CA GLN A 761 15.36 14.31 27.95
C GLN A 761 14.09 14.98 28.49
N LEU A 762 13.98 15.05 29.81
CA LEU A 762 12.85 15.65 30.52
C LEU A 762 13.35 16.52 31.67
N SER A 763 12.92 17.78 31.71
CA SER A 763 13.34 18.75 32.73
C SER A 763 12.24 19.77 33.03
N HIS A 764 12.39 20.52 34.14
CA HIS A 764 11.45 21.56 34.56
C HIS A 764 12.13 22.72 35.30
N LYS A 765 11.43 23.86 35.40
CA LYS A 765 11.86 25.04 36.18
C LYS A 765 11.21 25.18 37.58
N SER A 766 10.37 24.23 38.00
CA SER A 766 9.81 24.24 39.37
C SER A 766 10.89 24.12 40.46
N THR A 767 10.66 24.76 41.60
CA THR A 767 11.50 24.68 42.81
C THR A 767 11.23 23.45 43.68
N SER A 768 10.22 22.65 43.34
CA SER A 768 9.92 21.37 43.98
C SER A 768 9.97 20.21 42.97
N PRO A 769 10.18 18.95 43.41
CA PRO A 769 10.13 17.81 42.50
C PRO A 769 8.80 17.72 41.76
N VAL A 770 8.87 17.39 40.47
CA VAL A 770 7.72 17.18 39.58
C VAL A 770 7.74 15.74 39.11
N THR A 771 6.59 15.07 39.23
CA THR A 771 6.39 13.73 38.68
C THR A 771 5.71 13.87 37.32
N PHE A 772 6.29 13.24 36.32
CA PHE A 772 5.75 13.17 34.97
C PHE A 772 5.25 11.76 34.68
N THR A 773 4.07 11.67 34.09
CA THR A 773 3.51 10.42 33.56
C THR A 773 3.72 10.41 32.05
N MET A 774 4.43 9.40 31.57
CA MET A 774 4.65 9.13 30.14
C MET A 774 3.57 8.18 29.66
N GLU A 775 2.76 8.61 28.70
CA GLU A 775 1.71 7.79 28.10
C GLU A 775 2.00 7.57 26.62
N VAL A 776 1.74 6.37 26.13
CA VAL A 776 1.92 6.01 24.73
C VAL A 776 0.62 5.51 24.14
N ASP A 777 0.43 5.75 22.85
CA ASP A 777 -0.65 5.16 22.09
C ASP A 777 -0.03 4.24 21.03
N PRO A 778 -0.01 2.92 21.27
CA PRO A 778 0.54 1.99 20.32
C PRO A 778 -0.38 1.80 19.11
N VAL A 779 -1.69 2.04 19.22
CA VAL A 779 -2.64 1.79 18.13
C VAL A 779 -2.76 3.01 17.21
N GLY A 780 -2.69 4.22 17.76
CA GLY A 780 -2.78 5.48 17.02
C GLY A 780 -4.10 6.23 17.17
N ASN A 781 -5.15 5.55 17.65
CA ASN A 781 -6.53 6.07 17.71
C ASN A 781 -7.04 6.32 19.15
N GLY A 782 -6.15 6.50 20.12
CA GLY A 782 -6.47 6.98 21.46
C GLY A 782 -6.42 6.02 22.66
N PRO A 783 -6.16 4.70 22.57
CA PRO A 783 -5.96 3.88 23.78
C PRO A 783 -4.62 4.19 24.44
N TRP A 784 -4.57 5.27 25.21
CA TRP A 784 -3.37 5.72 25.92
C TRP A 784 -3.02 4.79 27.07
N MET A 785 -1.77 4.33 27.08
CA MET A 785 -1.21 3.39 28.04
C MET A 785 -0.05 4.04 28.79
N THR A 786 -0.07 3.99 30.11
CA THR A 786 1.07 4.47 30.91
C THR A 786 2.28 3.60 30.65
N TYR A 787 3.36 4.20 30.15
CA TYR A 787 4.65 3.54 29.96
C TYR A 787 5.50 3.63 31.24
N GLN A 788 5.63 4.84 31.80
CA GLN A 788 6.47 5.08 32.96
C GLN A 788 6.05 6.36 33.69
N GLU A 789 6.22 6.38 35.02
CA GLU A 789 6.21 7.59 35.81
C GLU A 789 7.63 7.90 36.30
N VAL A 790 8.04 9.16 36.21
CA VAL A 790 9.36 9.60 36.64
C VAL A 790 9.28 10.88 37.43
N THR A 791 9.99 10.92 38.57
CA THR A 791 10.09 12.13 39.39
C THR A 791 11.42 12.82 39.14
N VAL A 792 11.37 14.04 38.63
CA VAL A 792 12.54 14.88 38.36
C VAL A 792 12.69 15.88 39.50
N LYS A 793 13.92 16.05 40.03
CA LYS A 793 14.21 17.03 41.07
C LYS A 793 14.49 18.41 40.45
N PRO A 794 14.30 19.52 41.19
CA PRO A 794 14.67 20.85 40.73
C PRO A 794 16.10 20.92 40.18
N GLY A 795 16.27 21.55 39.01
CA GLY A 795 17.56 21.71 38.35
C GLY A 795 18.15 20.43 37.73
N GLN A 796 17.45 19.29 37.77
CA GLN A 796 17.90 18.04 37.16
C GLN A 796 17.21 17.78 35.81
N THR A 797 17.89 16.99 34.98
CA THR A 797 17.36 16.46 33.72
C THR A 797 17.33 14.95 33.80
N PHE A 798 16.16 14.35 33.56
CA PHE A 798 16.03 12.92 33.34
C PHE A 798 16.35 12.60 31.88
N SER A 799 17.19 11.60 31.64
CA SER A 799 17.54 11.11 30.31
C SER A 799 17.13 9.65 30.17
N HIS A 800 16.54 9.29 29.03
CA HIS A 800 16.09 7.93 28.76
C HIS A 800 16.40 7.52 27.33
N THR A 801 16.86 6.27 27.14
CA THR A 801 17.02 5.64 25.84
C THR A 801 16.00 4.53 25.72
N PHE A 802 15.15 4.59 24.71
CA PHE A 802 14.12 3.56 24.52
C PHE A 802 14.78 2.26 24.04
N PRO A 803 14.42 1.11 24.62
CA PRO A 803 14.95 -0.17 24.16
C PRO A 803 14.49 -0.46 22.74
N LYS A 804 15.23 -1.34 22.02
CA LYS A 804 14.88 -1.72 20.64
C LYS A 804 13.48 -2.34 20.53
N GLY A 805 13.07 -3.09 21.56
CA GLY A 805 11.76 -3.76 21.62
C GLY A 805 10.59 -2.83 21.94
N PHE A 806 10.83 -1.62 22.45
CA PHE A 806 9.79 -0.62 22.66
C PHE A 806 9.23 -0.17 21.31
N GLN A 807 7.91 -0.18 21.17
CA GLN A 807 7.24 0.39 20.00
C GLN A 807 5.90 0.97 20.42
N ALA A 808 5.58 2.12 19.86
CA ALA A 808 4.28 2.78 19.93
C ALA A 808 4.22 3.80 18.79
N ARG A 809 3.03 4.26 18.42
CA ARG A 809 2.87 5.27 17.37
C ARG A 809 3.07 6.67 17.92
N TRP A 810 2.38 7.00 19.01
CA TRP A 810 2.44 8.30 19.67
C TRP A 810 2.90 8.21 21.11
N ILE A 811 3.49 9.29 21.60
CA ILE A 811 3.80 9.52 23.02
C ILE A 811 3.29 10.89 23.46
N ARG A 812 2.86 11.00 24.72
CA ARG A 812 2.48 12.26 25.37
C ARG A 812 2.87 12.26 26.84
N PHE A 813 2.80 13.43 27.46
CA PHE A 813 3.24 13.64 28.83
C PHE A 813 2.18 14.36 29.66
N LYS A 814 2.12 14.04 30.96
CA LYS A 814 1.39 14.79 31.98
C LYS A 814 2.36 15.15 33.11
N SER A 815 2.20 16.30 33.74
CA SER A 815 2.86 16.63 35.00
C SER A 815 1.87 16.50 36.16
N ASN A 816 2.34 16.20 37.36
CA ASN A 816 1.49 16.22 38.55
C ASN A 816 1.23 17.62 39.12
N LYS A 817 1.91 18.64 38.59
CA LYS A 817 1.87 20.04 39.04
C LYS A 817 2.01 20.99 37.86
N ASP A 818 1.50 22.20 38.03
CA ASP A 818 1.78 23.31 37.13
C ASP A 818 3.27 23.64 37.19
N CYS A 819 3.92 23.73 36.03
CA CYS A 819 5.32 24.12 35.93
C CYS A 819 5.67 24.59 34.51
N GLU A 820 6.90 25.05 34.33
CA GLU A 820 7.48 25.17 33.00
C GLU A 820 8.36 23.94 32.75
N ALA A 821 8.10 23.19 31.66
CA ALA A 821 8.72 21.90 31.39
C ALA A 821 9.24 21.76 29.95
N THR A 822 10.21 20.86 29.78
CA THR A 822 10.74 20.45 28.47
C THR A 822 10.73 18.93 28.40
N ALA A 823 10.16 18.38 27.33
CA ALA A 823 10.21 16.96 26.96
C ALA A 823 10.71 16.89 25.51
N PHE A 824 11.96 16.48 25.32
CA PHE A 824 12.67 16.61 24.06
C PHE A 824 13.34 15.31 23.66
N PHE A 825 13.24 14.95 22.39
CA PHE A 825 13.67 13.69 21.80
C PHE A 825 14.75 13.93 20.76
N GLN A 826 15.57 12.91 20.60
CA GLN A 826 16.51 12.79 19.49
C GLN A 826 16.31 11.43 18.82
N TYR A 827 16.10 11.48 17.51
CA TYR A 827 16.04 10.34 16.61
C TYR A 827 17.28 10.36 15.70
N LYS A 828 17.97 9.23 15.56
CA LYS A 828 19.26 9.13 14.86
C LYS A 828 19.26 8.03 13.82
#